data_AF-A0A9E2G3B4-F1
#
_entry.id   AF-A0A9E2G3B4-F1
#
_cell.length_a   1.000
_cell.length_b   1.000
_cell.length_c   1.000
_cell.angle_alpha   90.00
_cell.angle_beta   90.00
_cell.angle_gamma   90.00
#
_symmetry.space_group_name_H-M   'P 1'
#
loop_
_entity.id
_entity.type
_entity.pdbx_description
1 polymer ?
#
loop_
_entity_poly.entity_id
_entity_poly.type
_entity_poly.pdbx_seq_one_letter_code
_entity_poly.pdbx_strand_id
1 'polypeptide(L)'
;MKTAKDILGKVDGFPHQKRVRFMIDLGRQAPRTPRIAAALSELEGGTCYERCLALHACYGSRDGKVVRRALADASATVRGQALTLAVRILPDEDLCDALFDAPGQDRKTLLGGLIRRGRLSAIDRFADRLALENDRRLAEVLPRAASKTVARHLEQWSSMATPTHWRILARFHAGTATGELYARLSATDAALPTLYGIYRGVLEGLVERHPDVALSLIEFAGTYDFRPPVALLQKLFRLRPVPTVSPLVAHPDASAPSPAALGRLDAAHLRLILRERPELVRQDMSWFHRLPPAVRDELYVRHRCALADAECRLSPEVIARLSKPHRQQEARTHLALPSLAADRAARIRYAAFLPWEEGFAFLEPFLSHSDADLRAGALQALVQMTAYEPAHLGRTLAVLAARKNEQDPVRQELFRALAAFPPGRFDEAHLDRLESIIRAALDATDISWVTSGLVQQVVARILPRFPAWAARQLAITVAERGVLGIPDMERRIDDSQMQALCPHLNPVVKTWAGREREYFLVILAQRLGRRLRVFPELVRLLERIVTDSKVQMHAGEAGALLWRWQPELWRELVPRMVHDDPSCLALSCVVRFANAHRQDLLTPYLDAKKMPKGRFSTGKTAWLLPVYDGFGRWTRRQQQAFSRLLVGVASEKDRDAPAVAGALSRLARIPEADVAAVEGLANCEILFTRNLAIAALARWDDDAGLPELTRCMQDDRAQIAIYAVLRMIRRMSPAAALAFLQTVPLSRVTVAKEVLRLAGSLRTEAALAFVLGEEARQEHKDVRIAILRALWNFLDRPPVWDLLLRVVRDDLPEVAFQLAGIPFDELDAGGLERFNGLVTELLARGGPDERVPVLTGLRDRPLFEVQPVLARRLAGLCDTGVPPERRLAASVLLKFTMPGTEAAGILHDTVAQLAGSPEKLTALVEAACWAAAMRLRHLGDLIRPVIERLGADPARVHVAARLAAWTQPPPVVSALFDAWAATGCFRAHVLLALHDDAGDWVQARPPDQIHAIETALSTSPHVPLRQVALSLLVALADRAGNYDVSRRARLLAFRDDPAVEVAAPAAFVILPPLPPPTH
;
A
#
# COMPACT_ATOMS: atom_id res chain seq x y z
N MET A 1 16.47 2.44 53.63
CA MET A 1 15.96 3.54 52.79
C MET A 1 14.62 3.93 53.36
N LYS A 2 14.52 5.15 53.87
CA LYS A 2 13.40 5.62 54.69
C LYS A 2 12.53 6.66 53.97
N THR A 3 13.00 7.27 52.88
CA THR A 3 12.33 8.37 52.16
C THR A 3 12.46 8.25 50.64
N ALA A 4 11.66 8.98 49.86
CA ALA A 4 11.84 9.06 48.40
C ALA A 4 13.21 9.63 48.02
N LYS A 5 13.74 10.58 48.80
CA LYS A 5 15.07 11.17 48.63
C LYS A 5 16.19 10.12 48.69
N ASP A 6 16.09 9.14 49.60
CA ASP A 6 17.05 8.03 49.67
C ASP A 6 17.01 7.17 48.40
N ILE A 7 15.82 6.92 47.85
CA ILE A 7 15.64 6.17 46.60
C ILE A 7 16.28 6.92 45.44
N LEU A 8 15.93 8.20 45.27
CA LEU A 8 16.46 9.06 44.22
C LEU A 8 17.98 9.15 44.28
N GLY A 9 18.55 9.38 45.47
CA GLY A 9 20.01 9.45 45.66
C GLY A 9 20.72 8.15 45.27
N LYS A 10 20.10 6.98 45.53
CA LYS A 10 20.69 5.68 45.17
C LYS A 10 20.58 5.37 43.68
N VAL A 11 19.46 5.72 43.04
CA VAL A 11 19.24 5.39 41.63
C VAL A 11 19.89 6.38 40.66
N ASP A 12 20.21 7.61 41.08
CA ASP A 12 20.76 8.65 40.19
C ASP A 12 22.07 8.20 39.50
N GLY A 13 22.90 7.41 40.18
CA GLY A 13 24.15 6.86 39.64
C GLY A 13 24.01 5.57 38.81
N PHE A 14 22.81 5.02 38.64
CA PHE A 14 22.61 3.75 37.95
C PHE A 14 22.18 3.94 36.49
N PRO A 15 22.64 3.10 35.54
CA PRO A 15 22.04 3.01 34.20
C PRO A 15 20.56 2.58 34.27
N HIS A 16 19.77 2.93 33.24
CA HIS A 16 18.32 2.70 33.25
C HIS A 16 17.92 1.26 33.60
N GLN A 17 18.57 0.26 33.00
CA GLN A 17 18.25 -1.15 33.27
C GLN A 17 18.47 -1.53 34.75
N LYS A 18 19.52 -0.99 35.39
CA LYS A 18 19.81 -1.23 36.81
C LYS A 18 18.81 -0.49 37.70
N ARG A 19 18.39 0.73 37.33
CA ARG A 19 17.31 1.48 38.02
C ARG A 19 15.99 0.71 37.99
N VAL A 20 15.58 0.22 36.83
CA VAL A 20 14.34 -0.55 36.68
C VAL A 20 14.37 -1.81 37.53
N ARG A 21 15.45 -2.60 37.48
CA ARG A 21 15.62 -3.80 38.33
C ARG A 21 15.52 -3.44 39.82
N PHE A 22 16.22 -2.38 40.23
CA PHE A 22 16.19 -1.91 41.61
C PHE A 22 14.78 -1.49 42.07
N MET A 23 14.03 -0.76 41.25
CA MET A 23 12.64 -0.38 41.58
C MET A 23 11.73 -1.59 41.66
N ILE A 24 11.88 -2.58 40.77
CA ILE A 24 11.13 -3.85 40.82
C ILE A 24 11.39 -4.57 42.15
N ASP A 25 12.66 -4.64 42.59
CA ASP A 25 13.03 -5.28 43.85
C ASP A 25 12.48 -4.53 45.07
N LEU A 26 12.50 -3.20 45.06
CA LEU A 26 11.84 -2.39 46.09
C LEU A 26 10.32 -2.64 46.13
N GLY A 27 9.68 -2.72 44.96
CA GLY A 27 8.26 -3.04 44.85
C GLY A 27 7.91 -4.39 45.48
N ARG A 28 8.75 -5.41 45.32
CA ARG A 28 8.55 -6.73 45.97
C ARG A 28 8.61 -6.65 47.50
N GLN A 29 9.37 -5.70 48.05
CA GLN A 29 9.53 -5.52 49.50
C GLN A 29 8.43 -4.65 50.11
N ALA A 30 7.83 -3.75 49.33
CA ALA A 30 6.87 -2.75 49.81
C ALA A 30 5.70 -3.33 50.64
N PRO A 31 5.05 -4.46 50.28
CA PRO A 31 3.96 -5.03 51.08
C PRO A 31 4.39 -5.46 52.50
N ARG A 32 5.68 -5.76 52.70
CA ARG A 32 6.24 -6.21 53.98
C ARG A 32 6.95 -5.10 54.75
N THR A 33 7.06 -3.90 54.19
CA THR A 33 7.86 -2.82 54.76
C THR A 33 7.16 -1.46 54.57
N PRO A 34 6.38 -0.99 55.56
CA PRO A 34 5.59 0.24 55.46
C PRO A 34 6.39 1.48 55.09
N ARG A 35 7.64 1.58 55.54
CA ARG A 35 8.54 2.70 55.19
C ARG A 35 8.89 2.74 53.70
N ILE A 36 9.02 1.57 53.04
CA ILE A 36 9.26 1.49 51.59
C ILE A 36 7.98 1.88 50.84
N ALA A 37 6.81 1.41 51.29
CA ALA A 37 5.53 1.79 50.70
C ALA A 37 5.29 3.30 50.79
N ALA A 38 5.58 3.93 51.93
CA ALA A 38 5.49 5.38 52.10
C ALA A 38 6.43 6.15 51.14
N ALA A 39 7.68 5.70 51.00
CA ALA A 39 8.63 6.30 50.08
C ALA A 39 8.22 6.15 48.60
N LEU A 40 7.59 5.04 48.21
CA LEU A 40 7.03 4.86 46.86
C LEU A 40 5.79 5.73 46.62
N SER A 41 4.95 5.93 47.64
CA SER A 41 3.80 6.84 47.56
C SER A 41 4.23 8.31 47.43
N GLU A 42 5.32 8.71 48.09
CA GLU A 42 5.91 10.04 47.94
C GLU A 42 6.39 10.27 46.49
N LEU A 43 6.99 9.25 45.86
CA LEU A 43 7.37 9.31 44.43
C LEU A 43 6.16 9.42 43.49
N GLU A 44 5.02 8.82 43.85
CA GLU A 44 3.78 8.90 43.06
C GLU A 44 3.21 10.33 43.01
N GLY A 45 3.42 11.14 44.06
CA GLY A 45 3.05 12.56 44.08
C GLY A 45 4.09 13.50 43.46
N GLY A 46 5.20 12.96 42.98
CA GLY A 46 6.36 13.71 42.50
C GLY A 46 6.29 14.15 41.05
N THR A 47 7.46 14.43 40.48
CA THR A 47 7.65 14.78 39.05
C THR A 47 7.36 13.60 38.10
N CYS A 48 7.25 13.86 36.79
CA CYS A 48 7.00 12.82 35.79
C CYS A 48 7.99 11.65 35.93
N TYR A 49 9.28 11.93 36.14
CA TYR A 49 10.32 10.92 36.37
C TYR A 49 10.06 10.09 37.63
N GLU A 50 9.71 10.74 38.74
CA GLU A 50 9.43 10.09 40.02
C GLU A 50 8.20 9.18 39.92
N ARG A 51 7.13 9.64 39.26
CA ARG A 51 5.93 8.83 38.98
C ARG A 51 6.23 7.62 38.10
N CYS A 52 7.09 7.77 37.08
CA CYS A 52 7.56 6.66 36.27
C CYS A 52 8.39 5.64 37.09
N LEU A 53 9.21 6.07 38.06
CA LEU A 53 9.92 5.17 38.95
C LEU A 53 8.96 4.40 39.87
N ALA A 54 7.94 5.06 40.42
CA ALA A 54 6.89 4.41 41.19
C ALA A 54 6.17 3.32 40.36
N LEU A 55 5.85 3.61 39.09
CA LEU A 55 5.29 2.62 38.16
C LEU A 55 6.22 1.43 37.89
N HIS A 56 7.54 1.65 37.80
CA HIS A 56 8.48 0.52 37.69
C HIS A 56 8.43 -0.40 38.92
N ALA A 57 8.18 0.14 40.12
CA ALA A 57 8.01 -0.68 41.32
C ALA A 57 6.73 -1.54 41.27
N CYS A 58 5.67 -1.09 40.57
CA CYS A 58 4.43 -1.87 40.39
C CYS A 58 4.64 -3.22 39.69
N TYR A 59 5.69 -3.39 38.87
CA TYR A 59 6.06 -4.70 38.33
C TYR A 59 6.40 -5.73 39.43
N GLY A 60 6.92 -5.25 40.57
CA GLY A 60 7.24 -6.06 41.75
C GLY A 60 6.10 -6.13 42.77
N SER A 61 5.51 -4.99 43.14
CA SER A 61 4.46 -4.92 44.18
C SER A 61 3.10 -5.43 43.71
N ARG A 62 2.85 -5.39 42.39
CA ARG A 62 1.54 -5.66 41.78
C ARG A 62 0.42 -4.75 42.30
N ASP A 63 0.75 -3.56 42.79
CA ASP A 63 -0.25 -2.59 43.28
C ASP A 63 -1.05 -1.98 42.12
N GLY A 64 -2.29 -2.45 41.97
CA GLY A 64 -3.22 -1.97 40.94
C GLY A 64 -3.76 -0.55 41.19
N LYS A 65 -3.80 -0.06 42.44
CA LYS A 65 -4.37 1.27 42.75
C LYS A 65 -3.51 2.39 42.16
N VAL A 66 -2.19 2.25 42.26
CA VAL A 66 -1.21 3.18 41.66
C VAL A 66 -1.34 3.17 40.14
N VAL A 67 -1.43 1.98 39.54
CA VAL A 67 -1.58 1.84 38.08
C VAL A 67 -2.87 2.51 37.60
N ARG A 68 -3.98 2.36 38.33
CA ARG A 68 -5.27 2.98 37.99
C ARG A 68 -5.18 4.50 37.99
N ARG A 69 -4.61 5.11 39.03
CA ARG A 69 -4.42 6.57 39.09
C ARG A 69 -3.53 7.07 37.94
N ALA A 70 -2.46 6.33 37.63
CA ALA A 70 -1.53 6.68 36.56
C ALA A 70 -2.14 6.57 35.14
N LEU A 71 -3.24 5.86 34.95
CA LEU A 71 -3.97 5.86 33.67
C LEU A 71 -4.69 7.20 33.40
N ALA A 72 -4.98 7.97 34.45
CA ALA A 72 -5.58 9.30 34.36
C ALA A 72 -4.55 10.44 34.53
N ASP A 73 -3.25 10.13 34.57
CA ASP A 73 -2.18 11.12 34.71
C ASP A 73 -2.17 12.09 33.51
N ALA A 74 -1.87 13.37 33.73
CA ALA A 74 -1.75 14.35 32.64
C ALA A 74 -0.56 14.04 31.69
N SER A 75 0.51 13.42 32.22
CA SER A 75 1.69 13.02 31.44
C SER A 75 1.40 11.82 30.53
N ALA A 76 1.59 12.00 29.22
CA ALA A 76 1.51 10.92 28.24
C ALA A 76 2.58 9.85 28.47
N THR A 77 3.76 10.21 28.97
CA THR A 77 4.83 9.27 29.32
C THR A 77 4.41 8.35 30.46
N VAL A 78 3.82 8.91 31.53
CA VAL A 78 3.31 8.13 32.67
C VAL A 78 2.16 7.23 32.24
N ARG A 79 1.17 7.76 31.51
CA ARG A 79 0.06 6.95 30.95
C ARG A 79 0.58 5.81 30.08
N GLY A 80 1.51 6.08 29.17
CA GLY A 80 2.12 5.08 28.29
C GLY A 80 2.73 3.89 29.04
N GLN A 81 3.41 4.15 30.16
CA GLN A 81 3.92 3.10 31.05
C GLN A 81 2.79 2.38 31.80
N ALA A 82 1.82 3.13 32.32
CA ALA A 82 0.66 2.61 33.03
C ALA A 82 -0.18 1.66 32.14
N LEU A 83 -0.41 1.98 30.86
CA LEU A 83 -1.13 1.11 29.91
C LEU A 83 -0.48 -0.27 29.79
N THR A 84 0.87 -0.34 29.82
CA THR A 84 1.60 -1.62 29.75
C THR A 84 1.45 -2.45 31.03
N LEU A 85 1.36 -1.79 32.18
CA LEU A 85 1.17 -2.40 33.49
C LEU A 85 -0.29 -2.80 33.74
N ALA A 86 -1.24 -1.99 33.30
CA ALA A 86 -2.68 -2.19 33.45
C ALA A 86 -3.09 -3.57 32.93
N VAL A 87 -2.72 -3.89 31.70
CA VAL A 87 -3.00 -5.18 31.06
C VAL A 87 -2.38 -6.37 31.82
N ARG A 88 -1.32 -6.15 32.62
CA ARG A 88 -0.60 -7.19 33.38
C ARG A 88 -1.10 -7.40 34.81
N ILE A 89 -1.66 -6.36 35.44
CA ILE A 89 -1.84 -6.30 36.89
C ILE A 89 -3.31 -6.08 37.26
N LEU A 90 -4.01 -5.18 36.57
CA LEU A 90 -5.38 -4.82 36.94
C LEU A 90 -6.33 -6.01 36.74
N PRO A 91 -7.29 -6.22 37.67
CA PRO A 91 -8.39 -7.15 37.47
C PRO A 91 -9.31 -6.67 36.34
N ASP A 92 -10.17 -7.56 35.84
CA ASP A 92 -11.02 -7.26 34.68
C ASP A 92 -12.05 -6.16 34.95
N GLU A 93 -12.49 -5.95 36.20
CA GLU A 93 -13.41 -4.88 36.62
C GLU A 93 -12.75 -3.51 36.42
N ASP A 94 -11.58 -3.34 37.01
CA ASP A 94 -10.78 -2.12 36.89
C ASP A 94 -10.39 -1.82 35.43
N LEU A 95 -10.17 -2.87 34.61
CA LEU A 95 -9.89 -2.70 33.19
C LEU A 95 -11.11 -2.24 32.40
N CYS A 96 -12.32 -2.69 32.79
CA CYS A 96 -13.57 -2.21 32.20
C CYS A 96 -13.73 -0.70 32.44
N ASP A 97 -13.52 -0.24 33.67
CA ASP A 97 -13.56 1.18 34.01
C ASP A 97 -12.48 1.98 33.28
N ALA A 98 -11.24 1.45 33.26
CA ALA A 98 -10.15 2.06 32.50
C ALA A 98 -10.45 2.18 31.00
N LEU A 99 -11.12 1.19 30.39
CA LEU A 99 -11.52 1.24 28.99
C LEU A 99 -12.63 2.29 28.76
N PHE A 100 -13.53 2.45 29.72
CA PHE A 100 -14.62 3.42 29.66
C PHE A 100 -14.08 4.86 29.70
N ASP A 101 -13.13 5.14 30.60
CA ASP A 101 -12.58 6.49 30.82
C ASP A 101 -11.43 6.86 29.86
N ALA A 102 -10.74 5.87 29.27
CA ALA A 102 -9.55 6.12 28.47
C ALA A 102 -9.85 6.94 27.19
N PRO A 103 -8.97 7.89 26.83
CA PRO A 103 -8.97 8.53 25.52
C PRO A 103 -8.94 7.50 24.38
N GLY A 104 -9.46 7.86 23.20
CA GLY A 104 -9.59 6.91 22.08
C GLY A 104 -8.29 6.19 21.68
N GLN A 105 -7.14 6.88 21.75
CA GLN A 105 -5.84 6.28 21.44
C GLN A 105 -5.35 5.32 22.53
N ASP A 106 -5.57 5.66 23.80
CA ASP A 106 -5.19 4.85 24.95
C ASP A 106 -6.09 3.60 25.04
N ARG A 107 -7.40 3.76 24.78
CA ARG A 107 -8.36 2.66 24.66
C ARG A 107 -7.96 1.68 23.57
N LYS A 108 -7.57 2.15 22.38
CA LYS A 108 -7.04 1.28 21.30
C LYS A 108 -5.79 0.52 21.74
N THR A 109 -4.91 1.18 22.50
CA THR A 109 -3.69 0.57 23.04
C THR A 109 -4.00 -0.49 24.09
N LEU A 110 -4.96 -0.25 25.00
CA LEU A 110 -5.45 -1.22 25.98
C LEU A 110 -6.08 -2.43 25.30
N LEU A 111 -7.05 -2.23 24.38
CA LEU A 111 -7.68 -3.32 23.63
C LEU A 111 -6.63 -4.18 22.90
N GLY A 112 -5.68 -3.56 22.21
CA GLY A 112 -4.59 -4.26 21.53
C GLY A 112 -3.64 -4.99 22.49
N GLY A 113 -3.45 -4.47 23.71
CA GLY A 113 -2.71 -5.14 24.78
C GLY A 113 -3.43 -6.35 25.34
N LEU A 114 -4.75 -6.23 25.60
CA LEU A 114 -5.61 -7.29 26.12
C LEU A 114 -5.72 -8.46 25.14
N ILE A 115 -5.95 -8.17 23.86
CA ILE A 115 -5.99 -9.19 22.79
C ILE A 115 -4.67 -9.96 22.71
N ARG A 116 -3.52 -9.26 22.69
CA ARG A 116 -2.19 -9.91 22.65
C ARG A 116 -1.90 -10.80 23.86
N ARG A 117 -2.57 -10.56 24.99
CA ARG A 117 -2.45 -11.37 26.21
C ARG A 117 -3.59 -12.39 26.41
N GLY A 118 -4.55 -12.46 25.50
CA GLY A 118 -5.70 -13.36 25.61
C GLY A 118 -6.69 -13.01 26.73
N ARG A 119 -6.68 -11.78 27.27
CA ARG A 119 -7.58 -11.34 28.34
C ARG A 119 -8.90 -10.79 27.78
N LEU A 120 -9.69 -11.66 27.14
CA LEU A 120 -10.94 -11.25 26.48
C LEU A 120 -12.08 -10.92 27.47
N SER A 121 -12.07 -11.48 28.68
CA SER A 121 -13.07 -11.25 29.73
C SER A 121 -13.26 -9.76 30.10
N ALA A 122 -12.18 -8.98 30.12
CA ALA A 122 -12.27 -7.53 30.34
C ALA A 122 -12.96 -6.81 29.16
N ILE A 123 -12.72 -7.26 27.93
CA ILE A 123 -13.38 -6.74 26.72
C ILE A 123 -14.86 -7.14 26.72
N ASP A 124 -15.16 -8.38 27.11
CA ASP A 124 -16.52 -8.90 27.21
C ASP A 124 -17.36 -8.09 28.20
N ARG A 125 -16.83 -7.85 29.41
CA ARG A 125 -17.49 -7.01 30.42
C ARG A 125 -17.72 -5.57 29.93
N PHE A 126 -16.74 -5.01 29.23
CA PHE A 126 -16.89 -3.68 28.65
C PHE A 126 -17.97 -3.67 27.57
N ALA A 127 -18.01 -4.68 26.69
CA ALA A 127 -19.08 -4.81 25.71
C ALA A 127 -20.45 -5.01 26.35
N ASP A 128 -20.57 -5.85 27.38
CA ASP A 128 -21.82 -6.06 28.14
C ASP A 128 -22.32 -4.74 28.76
N ARG A 129 -21.42 -3.95 29.37
CA ARG A 129 -21.75 -2.62 29.91
C ARG A 129 -22.24 -1.67 28.82
N LEU A 130 -21.52 -1.57 27.69
CA LEU A 130 -21.91 -0.70 26.59
C LEU A 130 -23.25 -1.12 25.97
N ALA A 131 -23.55 -2.41 25.90
CA ALA A 131 -24.85 -2.92 25.44
C ALA A 131 -25.99 -2.51 26.38
N LEU A 132 -25.79 -2.64 27.70
CA LEU A 132 -26.76 -2.21 28.72
C LEU A 132 -27.03 -0.71 28.68
N GLU A 133 -25.98 0.10 28.48
CA GLU A 133 -26.08 1.56 28.38
C GLU A 133 -26.52 2.05 26.98
N ASN A 134 -26.73 1.12 26.03
CA ASN A 134 -26.98 1.41 24.61
C ASN A 134 -25.96 2.38 23.98
N ASP A 135 -24.69 2.25 24.38
CA ASP A 135 -23.59 3.11 23.96
C ASP A 135 -23.02 2.64 22.61
N ARG A 136 -22.94 3.56 21.63
CA ARG A 136 -22.43 3.28 20.29
C ARG A 136 -20.97 2.84 20.22
N ARG A 137 -20.17 3.07 21.27
CA ARG A 137 -18.83 2.47 21.38
C ARG A 137 -18.89 0.94 21.31
N LEU A 138 -20.03 0.32 21.60
CA LEU A 138 -20.27 -1.11 21.37
C LEU A 138 -19.94 -1.50 19.92
N ALA A 139 -20.26 -0.65 18.94
CA ALA A 139 -19.99 -0.90 17.53
C ALA A 139 -18.48 -1.13 17.26
N GLU A 140 -17.62 -0.36 17.93
CA GLU A 140 -16.17 -0.50 17.86
C GLU A 140 -15.64 -1.67 18.70
N VAL A 141 -16.23 -1.93 19.87
CA VAL A 141 -15.67 -2.86 20.86
C VAL A 141 -16.09 -4.30 20.60
N LEU A 142 -17.37 -4.55 20.32
CA LEU A 142 -17.94 -5.90 20.20
C LEU A 142 -17.18 -6.80 19.23
N PRO A 143 -16.73 -6.34 18.03
CA PRO A 143 -15.94 -7.18 17.12
C PRO A 143 -14.65 -7.76 17.69
N ARG A 144 -14.15 -7.24 18.82
CA ARG A 144 -12.93 -7.67 19.51
C ARG A 144 -13.20 -8.52 20.76
N ALA A 145 -14.48 -8.68 21.13
CA ALA A 145 -14.92 -9.51 22.25
C ALA A 145 -14.86 -11.01 21.91
N ALA A 146 -15.08 -11.87 22.90
CA ALA A 146 -15.20 -13.31 22.69
C ALA A 146 -16.47 -13.67 21.90
N SER A 147 -16.43 -14.77 21.15
CA SER A 147 -17.53 -15.15 20.23
C SER A 147 -18.87 -15.32 20.93
N LYS A 148 -18.90 -15.74 22.20
CA LYS A 148 -20.14 -15.85 23.00
C LYS A 148 -20.78 -14.49 23.26
N THR A 149 -19.97 -13.48 23.60
CA THR A 149 -20.44 -12.10 23.83
C THR A 149 -20.88 -11.44 22.54
N VAL A 150 -20.15 -11.68 21.44
CA VAL A 150 -20.56 -11.24 20.10
C VAL A 150 -21.93 -11.81 19.75
N ALA A 151 -22.14 -13.12 19.90
CA ALA A 151 -23.42 -13.75 19.58
C ALA A 151 -24.58 -13.19 20.43
N ARG A 152 -24.33 -12.92 21.72
CA ARG A 152 -25.35 -12.36 22.63
C ARG A 152 -25.84 -10.98 22.19
N HIS A 153 -24.95 -10.11 21.72
CA HIS A 153 -25.26 -8.71 21.40
C HIS A 153 -25.29 -8.42 19.90
N LEU A 154 -25.25 -9.44 19.04
CA LEU A 154 -25.11 -9.28 17.59
C LEU A 154 -26.30 -8.52 16.97
N GLU A 155 -27.51 -8.79 17.45
CA GLU A 155 -28.74 -8.16 16.97
C GLU A 155 -28.74 -6.65 17.28
N GLN A 156 -28.50 -6.30 18.55
CA GLN A 156 -28.37 -4.90 18.98
C GLN A 156 -27.20 -4.20 18.26
N TRP A 157 -26.06 -4.87 18.11
CA TRP A 157 -24.90 -4.31 17.41
C TRP A 157 -25.16 -4.11 15.91
N SER A 158 -25.96 -4.98 15.28
CA SER A 158 -26.22 -4.93 13.84
C SER A 158 -26.93 -3.66 13.41
N SER A 159 -27.80 -3.09 14.26
CA SER A 159 -28.51 -1.84 13.97
C SER A 159 -27.60 -0.60 14.02
N MET A 160 -26.47 -0.68 14.73
CA MET A 160 -25.47 0.39 14.84
C MET A 160 -24.18 0.15 14.03
N ALA A 161 -24.04 -1.02 13.42
CA ALA A 161 -22.83 -1.43 12.71
C ALA A 161 -22.73 -0.78 11.32
N THR A 162 -21.54 -0.29 11.00
CA THR A 162 -21.21 0.26 9.68
C THR A 162 -20.34 -0.74 8.91
N PRO A 163 -20.12 -0.58 7.59
CA PRO A 163 -19.19 -1.43 6.83
C PRO A 163 -17.81 -1.58 7.49
N THR A 164 -17.32 -0.53 8.15
CA THR A 164 -16.05 -0.57 8.89
C THR A 164 -16.11 -1.50 10.10
N HIS A 165 -17.24 -1.55 10.81
CA HIS A 165 -17.45 -2.46 11.94
C HIS A 165 -17.54 -3.92 11.47
N TRP A 166 -18.24 -4.18 10.36
CA TRP A 166 -18.30 -5.50 9.72
C TRP A 166 -16.92 -6.02 9.28
N ARG A 167 -16.05 -5.15 8.78
CA ARG A 167 -14.65 -5.49 8.47
C ARG A 167 -13.87 -5.98 9.68
N ILE A 168 -14.02 -5.30 10.82
CA ILE A 168 -13.36 -5.71 12.05
C ILE A 168 -13.95 -7.02 12.55
N LEU A 169 -15.28 -7.18 12.47
CA LEU A 169 -15.98 -8.40 12.87
C LEU A 169 -15.47 -9.58 12.05
N ALA A 170 -15.46 -9.51 10.72
CA ALA A 170 -14.98 -10.57 9.86
C ALA A 170 -13.50 -10.94 10.08
N ARG A 171 -12.67 -9.97 10.50
CA ARG A 171 -11.26 -10.21 10.83
C ARG A 171 -11.04 -11.07 12.09
N PHE A 172 -11.97 -11.03 13.04
CA PHE A 172 -11.88 -11.76 14.32
C PHE A 172 -12.86 -12.93 14.42
N HIS A 173 -14.03 -12.81 13.78
CA HIS A 173 -15.16 -13.74 13.85
C HIS A 173 -15.71 -14.00 12.44
N ALA A 174 -14.87 -14.57 11.57
CA ALA A 174 -15.18 -14.81 10.16
C ALA A 174 -16.51 -15.56 9.96
N GLY A 175 -16.72 -16.67 10.67
CA GLY A 175 -17.92 -17.49 10.54
C GLY A 175 -19.22 -16.76 10.93
N THR A 176 -19.19 -15.97 12.00
CA THR A 176 -20.35 -15.16 12.42
C THR A 176 -20.67 -14.08 11.38
N ALA A 177 -19.65 -13.36 10.89
CA ALA A 177 -19.84 -12.31 9.91
C ALA A 177 -20.39 -12.85 8.57
N THR A 178 -19.87 -13.98 8.09
CA THR A 178 -20.36 -14.59 6.85
C THR A 178 -21.72 -15.25 7.02
N GLY A 179 -21.96 -15.94 8.14
CA GLY A 179 -23.25 -16.58 8.40
C GLY A 179 -24.39 -15.57 8.43
N GLU A 180 -24.17 -14.43 9.07
CA GLU A 180 -25.15 -13.34 9.13
C GLU A 180 -25.36 -12.69 7.75
N LEU A 181 -24.30 -12.49 6.96
CA LEU A 181 -24.43 -11.97 5.60
C LEU A 181 -25.17 -12.96 4.67
N TYR A 182 -24.91 -14.27 4.78
CA TYR A 182 -25.65 -15.29 4.05
C TYR A 182 -27.14 -15.29 4.42
N ALA A 183 -27.46 -15.28 5.72
CA ALA A 183 -28.84 -15.22 6.19
C ALA A 183 -29.59 -14.01 5.64
N ARG A 184 -28.94 -12.83 5.63
CA ARG A 184 -29.55 -11.61 5.10
C ARG A 184 -29.70 -11.60 3.59
N LEU A 185 -28.74 -12.13 2.84
CA LEU A 185 -28.84 -12.25 1.38
C LEU A 185 -29.97 -13.22 0.98
N SER A 186 -30.21 -14.25 1.78
CA SER A 186 -31.30 -15.20 1.53
C SER A 186 -32.70 -14.71 1.96
N ALA A 187 -32.81 -13.57 2.63
CA ALA A 187 -34.10 -13.00 3.04
C ALA A 187 -34.79 -12.26 1.87
N THR A 188 -36.11 -12.46 1.72
CA THR A 188 -36.90 -11.94 0.58
C THR A 188 -36.95 -10.41 0.50
N ASP A 189 -36.92 -9.72 1.65
CA ASP A 189 -37.09 -8.26 1.75
C ASP A 189 -35.77 -7.49 1.90
N ALA A 190 -34.65 -8.11 1.53
CA ALA A 190 -33.35 -7.54 1.84
C ALA A 190 -32.97 -6.36 0.94
N ALA A 191 -32.68 -5.21 1.56
CA ALA A 191 -32.15 -4.04 0.86
C ALA A 191 -30.72 -4.33 0.35
N LEU A 192 -30.61 -4.80 -0.91
CA LEU A 192 -29.35 -5.09 -1.60
C LEU A 192 -28.28 -4.00 -1.47
N PRO A 193 -28.60 -2.70 -1.47
CA PRO A 193 -27.60 -1.66 -1.31
C PRO A 193 -26.87 -1.69 0.05
N THR A 194 -27.63 -1.83 1.14
CA THR A 194 -27.08 -1.97 2.50
C THR A 194 -26.24 -3.24 2.61
N LEU A 195 -26.71 -4.33 2.01
CA LEU A 195 -25.99 -5.61 2.00
C LEU A 195 -24.67 -5.54 1.22
N TYR A 196 -24.58 -4.76 0.15
CA TYR A 196 -23.33 -4.59 -0.57
C TYR A 196 -22.25 -3.91 0.28
N GLY A 197 -22.62 -2.90 1.07
CA GLY A 197 -21.73 -2.26 2.04
C GLY A 197 -21.22 -3.25 3.08
N ILE A 198 -22.11 -4.08 3.62
CA ILE A 198 -21.75 -5.16 4.56
C ILE A 198 -20.82 -6.18 3.88
N TYR A 199 -21.18 -6.66 2.69
CA TYR A 199 -20.37 -7.57 1.87
C TYR A 199 -18.94 -7.05 1.67
N ARG A 200 -18.79 -5.79 1.26
CA ARG A 200 -17.47 -5.18 1.11
C ARG A 200 -16.70 -5.17 2.43
N GLY A 201 -17.33 -4.73 3.52
CA GLY A 201 -16.72 -4.72 4.85
C GLY A 201 -16.23 -6.11 5.25
N VAL A 202 -17.13 -7.11 5.19
CA VAL A 202 -16.83 -8.51 5.51
C VAL A 202 -15.68 -9.03 4.63
N LEU A 203 -15.75 -8.83 3.32
CA LEU A 203 -14.72 -9.25 2.38
C LEU A 203 -13.35 -8.65 2.73
N GLU A 204 -13.28 -7.33 2.98
CA GLU A 204 -12.04 -6.64 3.40
C GLU A 204 -11.43 -7.27 4.68
N GLY A 205 -12.26 -7.73 5.61
CA GLY A 205 -11.84 -8.38 6.85
C GLY A 205 -11.35 -9.82 6.66
N LEU A 206 -11.91 -10.55 5.69
CA LEU A 206 -11.59 -11.96 5.42
C LEU A 206 -10.30 -12.12 4.62
N VAL A 207 -10.05 -11.30 3.59
CA VAL A 207 -9.02 -11.54 2.56
C VAL A 207 -7.65 -11.92 3.13
N GLU A 208 -7.16 -11.25 4.18
CA GLU A 208 -5.83 -11.54 4.75
C GLU A 208 -5.75 -12.82 5.57
N ARG A 209 -6.81 -13.18 6.29
CA ARG A 209 -6.79 -14.24 7.33
C ARG A 209 -7.55 -15.49 6.92
N HIS A 210 -8.60 -15.33 6.13
CA HIS A 210 -9.54 -16.36 5.71
C HIS A 210 -9.84 -16.24 4.20
N PRO A 211 -8.81 -16.33 3.32
CA PRO A 211 -8.99 -16.10 1.88
C PRO A 211 -9.91 -17.12 1.21
N ASP A 212 -9.98 -18.36 1.72
CA ASP A 212 -10.86 -19.39 1.17
C ASP A 212 -12.34 -19.08 1.46
N VAL A 213 -12.63 -18.58 2.68
CA VAL A 213 -13.97 -18.09 3.05
C VAL A 213 -14.36 -16.85 2.24
N ALA A 214 -13.41 -15.96 1.97
CA ALA A 214 -13.63 -14.81 1.10
C ALA A 214 -14.01 -15.23 -0.32
N LEU A 215 -13.40 -16.29 -0.87
CA LEU A 215 -13.73 -16.80 -2.19
C LEU A 215 -15.12 -17.43 -2.24
N SER A 216 -15.49 -18.24 -1.24
CA SER A 216 -16.86 -18.77 -1.13
C SER A 216 -17.90 -17.64 -1.00
N LEU A 217 -17.57 -16.58 -0.27
CA LEU A 217 -18.43 -15.40 -0.17
C LEU A 217 -18.57 -14.67 -1.51
N ILE A 218 -17.49 -14.54 -2.30
CA ILE A 218 -17.55 -13.94 -3.64
C ILE A 218 -18.45 -14.78 -4.56
N GLU A 219 -18.27 -16.10 -4.55
CA GLU A 219 -19.08 -17.02 -5.36
C GLU A 219 -20.57 -16.92 -5.00
N PHE A 220 -20.90 -16.99 -3.70
CA PHE A 220 -22.26 -16.85 -3.21
C PHE A 220 -22.85 -15.46 -3.51
N ALA A 221 -22.12 -14.39 -3.19
CA ALA A 221 -22.59 -13.03 -3.44
C ALA A 221 -22.75 -12.73 -4.95
N GLY A 222 -22.02 -13.45 -5.80
CA GLY A 222 -22.19 -13.43 -7.25
C GLY A 222 -23.57 -13.88 -7.73
N THR A 223 -24.32 -14.70 -6.98
CA THR A 223 -25.71 -15.04 -7.33
C THR A 223 -26.65 -13.85 -7.18
N TYR A 224 -26.24 -12.84 -6.41
CA TYR A 224 -26.93 -11.57 -6.17
C TYR A 224 -26.26 -10.38 -6.91
N ASP A 225 -25.42 -10.67 -7.91
CA ASP A 225 -24.67 -9.69 -8.70
C ASP A 225 -23.70 -8.80 -7.91
N PHE A 226 -23.27 -9.23 -6.72
CA PHE A 226 -22.25 -8.49 -5.99
C PHE A 226 -20.88 -8.80 -6.55
N ARG A 227 -20.19 -7.76 -7.00
CA ARG A 227 -18.82 -7.87 -7.52
C ARG A 227 -17.79 -7.53 -6.43
N PRO A 228 -16.69 -8.30 -6.33
CA PRO A 228 -15.60 -7.94 -5.43
C PRO A 228 -14.84 -6.71 -5.95
N PRO A 229 -14.43 -5.77 -5.08
CA PRO A 229 -13.51 -4.70 -5.47
C PRO A 229 -12.20 -5.24 -6.06
N VAL A 230 -11.74 -4.70 -7.19
CA VAL A 230 -10.51 -5.13 -7.90
C VAL A 230 -9.31 -5.22 -6.97
N ALA A 231 -9.12 -4.23 -6.09
CA ALA A 231 -8.00 -4.19 -5.15
C ALA A 231 -7.99 -5.41 -4.19
N LEU A 232 -9.16 -5.89 -3.78
CA LEU A 232 -9.30 -7.07 -2.94
C LEU A 232 -9.11 -8.35 -3.75
N LEU A 233 -9.63 -8.39 -4.98
CA LEU A 233 -9.45 -9.51 -5.89
C LEU A 233 -7.96 -9.73 -6.24
N GLN A 234 -7.21 -8.67 -6.51
CA GLN A 234 -5.75 -8.73 -6.72
C GLN A 234 -4.99 -9.22 -5.49
N LYS A 235 -5.47 -8.87 -4.30
CA LYS A 235 -4.91 -9.37 -3.05
C LYS A 235 -5.23 -10.85 -2.85
N LEU A 236 -6.45 -11.29 -3.15
CA LEU A 236 -6.83 -12.70 -3.13
C LEU A 236 -6.01 -13.51 -4.12
N PHE A 237 -5.80 -13.03 -5.34
CA PHE A 237 -4.99 -13.73 -6.34
C PHE A 237 -3.55 -13.95 -5.87
N ARG A 238 -2.97 -12.99 -5.13
CA ARG A 238 -1.66 -13.17 -4.50
C ARG A 238 -1.65 -14.23 -3.39
N LEU A 239 -2.76 -14.42 -2.67
CA LEU A 239 -2.85 -15.36 -1.55
C LEU A 239 -3.31 -16.76 -1.98
N ARG A 240 -4.21 -16.84 -2.96
CA ARG A 240 -4.91 -18.03 -3.48
C ARG A 240 -5.09 -17.91 -5.00
N PRO A 241 -4.01 -18.05 -5.79
CA PRO A 241 -4.04 -17.75 -7.23
C PRO A 241 -5.04 -18.65 -7.97
N VAL A 242 -4.98 -19.96 -7.78
CA VAL A 242 -5.81 -20.96 -8.49
C VAL A 242 -7.32 -20.66 -8.39
N PRO A 243 -7.95 -20.64 -7.20
CA PRO A 243 -9.39 -20.40 -7.10
C PRO A 243 -9.80 -18.95 -7.40
N THR A 244 -8.85 -18.01 -7.50
CA THR A 244 -9.14 -16.61 -7.87
C THR A 244 -9.14 -16.39 -9.38
N VAL A 245 -8.71 -17.36 -10.20
CA VAL A 245 -8.65 -17.20 -11.66
C VAL A 245 -10.04 -16.91 -12.25
N SER A 246 -11.05 -17.70 -11.91
CA SER A 246 -12.42 -17.53 -12.41
C SER A 246 -13.00 -16.14 -12.06
N PRO A 247 -13.01 -15.69 -10.79
CA PRO A 247 -13.51 -14.35 -10.48
C PRO A 247 -12.65 -13.22 -11.07
N LEU A 248 -11.34 -13.43 -11.25
CA LEU A 248 -10.45 -12.46 -11.92
C LEU A 248 -10.79 -12.32 -13.41
N VAL A 249 -10.95 -13.44 -14.12
CA VAL A 249 -11.29 -13.47 -15.55
C VAL A 249 -12.68 -12.88 -15.81
N ALA A 250 -13.62 -13.10 -14.89
CA ALA A 250 -14.98 -12.56 -14.97
C ALA A 250 -15.08 -11.06 -14.64
N HIS A 251 -14.07 -10.47 -14.01
CA HIS A 251 -14.12 -9.06 -13.60
C HIS A 251 -13.63 -8.13 -14.73
N PRO A 252 -14.47 -7.20 -15.25
CA PRO A 252 -14.12 -6.41 -16.43
C PRO A 252 -12.91 -5.49 -16.18
N ASP A 253 -12.87 -4.85 -15.01
CA ASP A 253 -11.79 -3.94 -14.61
C ASP A 253 -10.56 -4.66 -13.99
N ALA A 254 -10.47 -5.99 -14.15
CA ALA A 254 -9.30 -6.71 -13.69
C ALA A 254 -8.04 -6.23 -14.44
N SER A 255 -7.00 -5.91 -13.68
CA SER A 255 -5.68 -5.57 -14.19
C SER A 255 -4.71 -6.76 -14.11
N ALA A 256 -3.56 -6.65 -14.77
CA ALA A 256 -2.54 -7.69 -14.78
C ALA A 256 -2.14 -8.10 -13.35
N PRO A 257 -2.26 -9.40 -12.98
CA PRO A 257 -1.92 -9.86 -11.64
C PRO A 257 -0.39 -10.04 -11.48
N SER A 258 0.03 -10.29 -10.24
CA SER A 258 1.46 -10.47 -9.93
C SER A 258 2.09 -11.65 -10.69
N PRO A 259 3.26 -11.47 -11.34
CA PRO A 259 3.96 -12.55 -12.04
C PRO A 259 4.35 -13.73 -11.15
N ALA A 260 4.66 -13.45 -9.87
CA ALA A 260 4.95 -14.49 -8.89
C ALA A 260 3.72 -15.34 -8.56
N ALA A 261 2.51 -14.77 -8.62
CA ALA A 261 1.27 -15.50 -8.41
C ALA A 261 0.88 -16.32 -9.65
N LEU A 262 1.04 -15.75 -10.86
CA LEU A 262 0.84 -16.45 -12.13
C LEU A 262 1.74 -17.68 -12.26
N GLY A 263 3.01 -17.58 -11.83
CA GLY A 263 3.96 -18.71 -11.85
C GLY A 263 3.60 -19.88 -10.93
N ARG A 264 2.56 -19.77 -10.10
CA ARG A 264 2.04 -20.86 -9.23
C ARG A 264 0.79 -21.54 -9.80
N LEU A 265 0.27 -21.06 -10.94
CA LEU A 265 -0.88 -21.67 -11.59
C LEU A 265 -0.47 -22.94 -12.34
N ASP A 266 -1.41 -23.88 -12.46
CA ASP A 266 -1.28 -25.01 -13.36
C ASP A 266 -1.55 -24.59 -14.82
N ALA A 267 -1.30 -25.52 -15.75
CA ALA A 267 -1.53 -25.30 -17.17
C ALA A 267 -3.00 -24.96 -17.48
N ALA A 268 -3.97 -25.60 -16.80
CA ALA A 268 -5.39 -25.42 -17.09
C ALA A 268 -5.84 -23.98 -16.81
N HIS A 269 -5.47 -23.41 -15.68
CA HIS A 269 -5.82 -22.05 -15.30
C HIS A 269 -5.11 -21.00 -16.15
N LEU A 270 -3.85 -21.24 -16.52
CA LEU A 270 -3.13 -20.34 -17.44
C LEU A 270 -3.74 -20.34 -18.83
N ARG A 271 -4.17 -21.52 -19.34
CA ARG A 271 -4.93 -21.60 -20.60
C ARG A 271 -6.24 -20.84 -20.52
N LEU A 272 -6.95 -20.91 -19.39
CA LEU A 272 -8.18 -20.13 -19.21
C LEU A 272 -7.90 -18.63 -19.32
N ILE A 273 -6.87 -18.12 -18.64
CA ILE A 273 -6.50 -16.70 -18.74
C ILE A 273 -6.08 -16.34 -20.17
N LEU A 274 -5.22 -17.14 -20.81
CA LEU A 274 -4.76 -16.89 -22.19
C LEU A 274 -5.88 -16.97 -23.22
N ARG A 275 -6.94 -17.73 -22.95
CA ARG A 275 -8.11 -17.87 -23.84
C ARG A 275 -9.12 -16.73 -23.66
N GLU A 276 -9.34 -16.28 -22.43
CA GLU A 276 -10.43 -15.34 -22.09
C GLU A 276 -9.97 -13.89 -21.85
N ARG A 277 -8.76 -13.69 -21.33
CA ARG A 277 -8.18 -12.40 -20.91
C ARG A 277 -6.63 -12.37 -21.07
N PRO A 278 -6.07 -12.60 -22.26
CA PRO A 278 -4.62 -12.70 -22.45
C PRO A 278 -3.87 -11.39 -22.14
N GLU A 279 -4.53 -10.24 -22.22
CA GLU A 279 -3.99 -8.94 -21.82
C GLU A 279 -3.57 -8.89 -20.34
N LEU A 280 -4.16 -9.72 -19.47
CA LEU A 280 -3.76 -9.83 -18.06
C LEU A 280 -2.34 -10.39 -17.89
N VAL A 281 -1.81 -11.13 -18.87
CA VAL A 281 -0.52 -11.83 -18.76
C VAL A 281 0.52 -11.39 -19.78
N ARG A 282 0.11 -10.69 -20.86
CA ARG A 282 1.00 -10.18 -21.91
C ARG A 282 1.86 -8.99 -21.47
N GLN A 283 1.37 -8.16 -20.55
CA GLN A 283 2.07 -6.94 -20.12
C GLN A 283 3.42 -7.25 -19.44
N ASP A 284 3.50 -8.37 -18.73
CA ASP A 284 4.72 -8.81 -18.03
C ASP A 284 4.88 -10.32 -18.18
N MET A 285 5.84 -10.75 -19.00
CA MET A 285 6.12 -12.16 -19.28
C MET A 285 7.03 -12.84 -18.24
N SER A 286 7.39 -12.14 -17.16
CA SER A 286 8.25 -12.68 -16.10
C SER A 286 7.60 -13.81 -15.27
N TRP A 287 6.32 -14.13 -15.48
CA TRP A 287 5.73 -15.35 -14.91
C TRP A 287 6.13 -16.59 -15.69
N PHE A 288 6.34 -16.49 -17.00
CA PHE A 288 6.54 -17.65 -17.89
C PHE A 288 7.79 -18.46 -17.51
N HIS A 289 8.87 -17.79 -17.10
CA HIS A 289 10.11 -18.47 -16.70
C HIS A 289 9.99 -19.25 -15.38
N ARG A 290 8.95 -18.99 -14.57
CA ARG A 290 8.70 -19.65 -13.29
C ARG A 290 7.99 -21.00 -13.45
N LEU A 291 7.46 -21.27 -14.64
CA LEU A 291 6.73 -22.50 -14.92
C LEU A 291 7.66 -23.67 -15.20
N PRO A 292 7.21 -24.91 -14.87
CA PRO A 292 7.91 -26.12 -15.28
C PRO A 292 8.10 -26.19 -16.80
N PRO A 293 9.21 -26.76 -17.32
CA PRO A 293 9.49 -26.84 -18.75
C PRO A 293 8.35 -27.45 -19.59
N ALA A 294 7.75 -28.55 -19.12
CA ALA A 294 6.65 -29.22 -19.82
C ALA A 294 5.41 -28.32 -19.97
N VAL A 295 5.07 -27.55 -18.92
CA VAL A 295 3.94 -26.61 -18.95
C VAL A 295 4.20 -25.46 -19.92
N ARG A 296 5.44 -24.96 -19.99
CA ARG A 296 5.80 -23.90 -20.96
C ARG A 296 5.61 -24.35 -22.40
N ASP A 297 6.07 -25.55 -22.72
CA ASP A 297 5.90 -26.13 -24.06
C ASP A 297 4.43 -26.39 -24.37
N GLU A 298 3.65 -26.93 -23.42
CA GLU A 298 2.21 -27.13 -23.59
C GLU A 298 1.47 -25.82 -23.89
N LEU A 299 1.75 -24.76 -23.12
CA LEU A 299 1.16 -23.43 -23.32
C LEU A 299 1.60 -22.83 -24.64
N TYR A 300 2.88 -22.96 -25.00
CA TYR A 300 3.39 -22.49 -26.28
C TYR A 300 2.69 -23.19 -27.46
N VAL A 301 2.61 -24.52 -27.47
CA VAL A 301 1.99 -25.29 -28.57
C VAL A 301 0.52 -24.89 -28.76
N ARG A 302 -0.23 -24.71 -27.67
CA ARG A 302 -1.67 -24.42 -27.75
C ARG A 302 -2.02 -22.94 -27.91
N HIS A 303 -1.17 -22.04 -27.40
CA HIS A 303 -1.46 -20.61 -27.28
C HIS A 303 -0.33 -19.72 -27.80
N ARG A 304 0.51 -20.18 -28.74
CA ARG A 304 1.56 -19.37 -29.38
C ARG A 304 1.06 -17.99 -29.82
N CYS A 305 -0.08 -17.94 -30.51
CA CYS A 305 -0.67 -16.68 -30.98
C CYS A 305 -1.05 -15.74 -29.83
N ALA A 306 -1.41 -16.28 -28.66
CA ALA A 306 -1.71 -15.45 -27.49
C ALA A 306 -0.42 -14.85 -26.85
N LEU A 307 0.74 -15.44 -27.11
CA LEU A 307 2.04 -15.01 -26.57
C LEU A 307 2.81 -14.09 -27.52
N ALA A 308 2.39 -14.00 -28.78
CA ALA A 308 3.00 -13.17 -29.81
C ALA A 308 2.36 -11.77 -29.87
N ASP A 309 3.10 -10.81 -30.42
CA ASP A 309 2.56 -9.49 -30.78
C ASP A 309 1.78 -9.52 -32.11
N ALA A 310 1.29 -8.35 -32.54
CA ALA A 310 0.51 -8.19 -33.77
C ALA A 310 1.30 -8.61 -35.03
N GLU A 311 2.63 -8.49 -35.02
CA GLU A 311 3.52 -8.91 -36.10
C GLU A 311 3.98 -10.37 -35.98
N CYS A 312 3.32 -11.16 -35.12
CA CYS A 312 3.61 -12.57 -34.85
C CYS A 312 5.00 -12.84 -34.23
N ARG A 313 5.62 -11.83 -33.61
CA ARG A 313 6.91 -11.95 -32.92
C ARG A 313 6.71 -12.42 -31.49
N LEU A 314 7.48 -13.43 -31.10
CA LEU A 314 7.66 -13.84 -29.71
C LEU A 314 8.89 -13.11 -29.13
N SER A 315 8.77 -12.68 -27.89
CA SER A 315 9.91 -12.13 -27.14
C SER A 315 11.03 -13.18 -27.03
N PRO A 316 12.31 -12.80 -27.22
CA PRO A 316 13.46 -13.66 -26.92
C PRO A 316 13.42 -14.28 -25.52
N GLU A 317 12.81 -13.60 -24.53
CA GLU A 317 12.68 -14.12 -23.17
C GLU A 317 11.77 -15.35 -23.07
N VAL A 318 10.73 -15.43 -23.91
CA VAL A 318 9.82 -16.58 -24.00
C VAL A 318 10.53 -17.73 -24.70
N ILE A 319 11.13 -17.46 -25.87
CA ILE A 319 11.86 -18.45 -26.68
C ILE A 319 13.00 -19.10 -25.87
N ALA A 320 13.72 -18.29 -25.08
CA ALA A 320 14.81 -18.75 -24.22
C ALA A 320 14.40 -19.83 -23.20
N ARG A 321 13.10 -19.98 -22.91
CA ARG A 321 12.54 -20.91 -21.92
C ARG A 321 11.85 -22.12 -22.54
N LEU A 322 11.71 -22.18 -23.87
CA LEU A 322 11.15 -23.33 -24.57
C LEU A 322 12.15 -24.50 -24.64
N SER A 323 11.65 -25.71 -24.91
CA SER A 323 12.52 -26.86 -25.21
C SER A 323 13.34 -26.65 -26.48
N LYS A 324 14.39 -27.47 -26.64
CA LYS A 324 15.31 -27.41 -27.79
C LYS A 324 14.59 -27.37 -29.16
N PRO A 325 13.64 -28.27 -29.48
CA PRO A 325 13.00 -28.27 -30.80
C PRO A 325 12.21 -26.98 -31.05
N HIS A 326 11.38 -26.55 -30.10
CA HIS A 326 10.57 -25.34 -30.25
C HIS A 326 11.44 -24.06 -30.32
N ARG A 327 12.49 -24.00 -29.51
CA ARG A 327 13.42 -22.86 -29.50
C ARG A 327 14.14 -22.69 -30.83
N GLN A 328 14.63 -23.79 -31.41
CA GLN A 328 15.31 -23.77 -32.71
C GLN A 328 14.34 -23.46 -33.85
N GLN A 329 13.13 -24.01 -33.81
CA GLN A 329 12.09 -23.71 -34.79
C GLN A 329 11.72 -22.22 -34.77
N GLU A 330 11.47 -21.66 -33.58
CA GLU A 330 11.13 -20.25 -33.46
C GLU A 330 12.26 -19.33 -33.89
N ALA A 331 13.53 -19.69 -33.61
CA ALA A 331 14.67 -18.94 -34.10
C ALA A 331 14.66 -18.82 -35.64
N ARG A 332 14.44 -19.92 -36.35
CA ARG A 332 14.34 -19.95 -37.82
C ARG A 332 13.13 -19.16 -38.32
N THR A 333 11.96 -19.34 -37.70
CA THR A 333 10.75 -18.59 -38.02
C THR A 333 11.01 -17.08 -37.93
N HIS A 334 11.60 -16.61 -36.83
CA HIS A 334 11.86 -15.17 -36.63
C HIS A 334 12.90 -14.62 -37.59
N LEU A 335 13.95 -15.37 -37.93
CA LEU A 335 14.93 -14.94 -38.93
C LEU A 335 14.35 -14.88 -40.35
N ALA A 336 13.24 -15.55 -40.62
CA ALA A 336 12.50 -15.48 -41.89
C ALA A 336 11.39 -14.40 -41.91
N LEU A 337 11.05 -13.78 -40.78
CA LEU A 337 9.98 -12.78 -40.73
C LEU A 337 10.34 -11.51 -41.53
N PRO A 338 9.48 -11.05 -42.46
CA PRO A 338 9.71 -9.82 -43.21
C PRO A 338 9.83 -8.58 -42.32
N SER A 339 9.07 -8.53 -41.21
CA SER A 339 9.10 -7.44 -40.23
C SER A 339 10.45 -7.29 -39.52
N LEU A 340 11.31 -8.32 -39.56
CA LEU A 340 12.65 -8.31 -38.98
C LEU A 340 13.77 -8.23 -40.04
N ALA A 341 13.45 -8.13 -41.33
CA ALA A 341 14.45 -8.15 -42.40
C ALA A 341 15.46 -6.99 -42.31
N ALA A 342 14.99 -5.80 -41.92
CA ALA A 342 15.83 -4.60 -41.81
C ALA A 342 16.47 -4.41 -40.41
N ASP A 343 16.05 -5.16 -39.38
CA ASP A 343 16.52 -5.00 -38.00
C ASP A 343 17.61 -6.02 -37.64
N ARG A 344 18.85 -5.69 -37.98
CA ARG A 344 20.03 -6.55 -37.73
C ARG A 344 20.21 -6.86 -36.24
N ALA A 345 20.00 -5.88 -35.36
CA ALA A 345 20.18 -6.04 -33.92
C ALA A 345 19.15 -7.03 -33.34
N ALA A 346 17.88 -6.95 -33.77
CA ALA A 346 16.88 -7.93 -33.37
C ALA A 346 17.20 -9.34 -33.88
N ARG A 347 17.61 -9.49 -35.14
CA ARG A 347 17.98 -10.79 -35.73
C ARG A 347 19.12 -11.49 -34.97
N ILE A 348 20.15 -10.73 -34.56
CA ILE A 348 21.26 -11.26 -33.75
C ILE A 348 20.75 -11.90 -32.45
N ARG A 349 19.76 -11.30 -31.78
CA ARG A 349 19.19 -11.86 -30.55
C ARG A 349 18.49 -13.20 -30.78
N TYR A 350 17.79 -13.38 -31.90
CA TYR A 350 17.14 -14.65 -32.24
C TYR A 350 18.13 -15.73 -32.65
N ALA A 351 19.28 -15.38 -33.22
CA ALA A 351 20.31 -16.34 -33.60
C ALA A 351 20.91 -17.11 -32.40
N ALA A 352 20.82 -16.57 -31.19
CA ALA A 352 21.24 -17.24 -29.95
C ALA A 352 20.52 -18.57 -29.67
N PHE A 353 19.42 -18.83 -30.39
CA PHE A 353 18.53 -19.96 -30.19
C PHE A 353 18.66 -21.05 -31.27
N LEU A 354 19.49 -20.81 -32.29
CA LEU A 354 19.79 -21.77 -33.37
C LEU A 354 20.69 -22.93 -32.89
N PRO A 355 20.75 -24.04 -33.64
CA PRO A 355 21.84 -25.02 -33.50
C PRO A 355 23.21 -24.34 -33.66
N TRP A 356 24.23 -24.88 -32.98
CA TRP A 356 25.56 -24.23 -32.90
C TRP A 356 26.15 -23.83 -34.26
N GLU A 357 26.26 -24.75 -35.22
CA GLU A 357 26.91 -24.44 -36.51
C GLU A 357 26.11 -23.41 -37.34
N GLU A 358 24.78 -23.51 -37.34
CA GLU A 358 23.89 -22.56 -38.02
C GLU A 358 23.95 -21.16 -37.37
N GLY A 359 23.90 -21.10 -36.04
CA GLY A 359 23.97 -19.87 -35.28
C GLY A 359 25.36 -19.22 -35.32
N PHE A 360 26.43 -20.01 -35.27
CA PHE A 360 27.79 -19.50 -35.38
C PHE A 360 28.05 -18.90 -36.76
N ALA A 361 27.66 -19.60 -37.84
CA ALA A 361 27.77 -19.08 -39.20
C ALA A 361 26.98 -17.77 -39.39
N PHE A 362 25.81 -17.65 -38.74
CA PHE A 362 25.04 -16.41 -38.74
C PHE A 362 25.71 -15.28 -37.96
N LEU A 363 26.27 -15.58 -36.78
CA LEU A 363 26.86 -14.57 -35.88
C LEU A 363 28.27 -14.12 -36.30
N GLU A 364 29.02 -14.98 -37.00
CA GLU A 364 30.42 -14.76 -37.36
C GLU A 364 30.69 -13.40 -38.04
N PRO A 365 29.92 -12.95 -39.05
CA PRO A 365 30.12 -11.64 -39.67
C PRO A 365 29.96 -10.46 -38.70
N PHE A 366 29.14 -10.65 -37.65
CA PHE A 366 28.88 -9.62 -36.65
C PHE A 366 29.94 -9.56 -35.55
N LEU A 367 30.70 -10.65 -35.32
CA LEU A 367 31.73 -10.71 -34.29
C LEU A 367 32.99 -9.87 -34.59
N SER A 368 33.13 -9.38 -35.83
CA SER A 368 34.20 -8.47 -36.28
C SER A 368 33.66 -7.22 -37.00
N HIS A 369 32.37 -6.92 -36.82
CA HIS A 369 31.71 -5.79 -37.47
C HIS A 369 32.27 -4.44 -36.96
N SER A 370 32.22 -3.38 -37.76
CA SER A 370 32.74 -2.06 -37.35
C SER A 370 31.90 -1.40 -36.24
N ASP A 371 30.58 -1.60 -36.29
CA ASP A 371 29.61 -1.20 -35.25
C ASP A 371 29.80 -1.99 -33.94
N ALA A 372 30.04 -1.27 -32.84
CA ALA A 372 30.27 -1.86 -31.51
C ALA A 372 29.02 -2.51 -30.92
N ASP A 373 27.82 -1.99 -31.17
CA ASP A 373 26.58 -2.52 -30.62
C ASP A 373 26.23 -3.87 -31.27
N LEU A 374 26.47 -4.00 -32.57
CA LEU A 374 26.31 -5.27 -33.28
C LEU A 374 27.33 -6.32 -32.82
N ARG A 375 28.59 -5.93 -32.58
CA ARG A 375 29.60 -6.83 -31.98
C ARG A 375 29.19 -7.29 -30.58
N ALA A 376 28.76 -6.36 -29.73
CA ALA A 376 28.31 -6.64 -28.37
C ALA A 376 27.10 -7.60 -28.37
N GLY A 377 26.11 -7.34 -29.22
CA GLY A 377 24.96 -8.22 -29.41
C GLY A 377 25.36 -9.62 -29.88
N ALA A 378 26.30 -9.73 -30.80
CA ALA A 378 26.78 -11.02 -31.32
C ALA A 378 27.53 -11.83 -30.25
N LEU A 379 28.35 -11.17 -29.43
CA LEU A 379 29.04 -11.82 -28.30
C LEU A 379 28.06 -12.30 -27.23
N GLN A 380 27.05 -11.48 -26.90
CA GLN A 380 25.98 -11.87 -25.98
C GLN A 380 25.20 -13.09 -26.52
N ALA A 381 24.80 -13.05 -27.79
CA ALA A 381 24.10 -14.14 -28.46
C ALA A 381 24.93 -15.43 -28.49
N LEU A 382 26.24 -15.34 -28.75
CA LEU A 382 27.16 -16.47 -28.75
C LEU A 382 27.26 -17.12 -27.35
N VAL A 383 27.45 -16.32 -26.29
CA VAL A 383 27.50 -16.84 -24.91
C VAL A 383 26.16 -17.48 -24.50
N GLN A 384 25.05 -16.87 -24.91
CA GLN A 384 23.72 -17.43 -24.66
C GLN A 384 23.48 -18.74 -25.41
N MET A 385 23.86 -18.82 -26.69
CA MET A 385 23.80 -20.06 -27.49
C MET A 385 24.61 -21.19 -26.84
N THR A 386 25.80 -20.85 -26.34
CA THR A 386 26.68 -21.78 -25.61
C THR A 386 26.01 -22.37 -24.36
N ALA A 387 25.13 -21.62 -23.69
CA ALA A 387 24.41 -22.14 -22.52
C ALA A 387 23.45 -23.28 -22.88
N TYR A 388 22.99 -23.33 -24.15
CA TYR A 388 22.16 -24.39 -24.70
C TYR A 388 22.97 -25.55 -25.30
N GLU A 389 24.17 -25.27 -25.82
CA GLU A 389 25.09 -26.24 -26.43
C GLU A 389 26.47 -26.21 -25.71
N PRO A 390 26.56 -26.69 -24.46
CA PRO A 390 27.74 -26.49 -23.60
C PRO A 390 29.02 -27.20 -24.09
N ALA A 391 28.89 -28.19 -24.99
CA ALA A 391 30.03 -28.85 -25.62
C ALA A 391 30.95 -27.87 -26.37
N HIS A 392 30.44 -26.70 -26.76
CA HIS A 392 31.20 -25.67 -27.48
C HIS A 392 31.76 -24.57 -26.57
N LEU A 393 31.66 -24.69 -25.24
CA LEU A 393 32.17 -23.68 -24.31
C LEU A 393 33.65 -23.36 -24.52
N GLY A 394 34.49 -24.37 -24.79
CA GLY A 394 35.90 -24.15 -25.14
C GLY A 394 36.09 -23.26 -26.37
N ARG A 395 35.28 -23.46 -27.43
CA ARG A 395 35.29 -22.63 -28.65
C ARG A 395 34.80 -21.22 -28.35
N THR A 396 33.75 -21.05 -27.56
CA THR A 396 33.26 -19.73 -27.11
C THR A 396 34.34 -18.98 -26.34
N LEU A 397 34.95 -19.60 -25.33
CA LEU A 397 36.02 -18.97 -24.55
C LEU A 397 37.24 -18.64 -25.41
N ALA A 398 37.54 -19.41 -26.47
CA ALA A 398 38.55 -19.06 -27.46
C ALA A 398 38.22 -17.78 -28.23
N VAL A 399 36.97 -17.65 -28.68
CA VAL A 399 36.47 -16.44 -29.37
C VAL A 399 36.52 -15.23 -28.45
N LEU A 400 36.17 -15.37 -27.17
CA LEU A 400 36.26 -14.30 -26.18
C LEU A 400 37.72 -13.92 -25.86
N ALA A 401 38.60 -14.91 -25.68
CA ALA A 401 40.02 -14.67 -25.39
C ALA A 401 40.75 -13.95 -26.55
N ALA A 402 40.37 -14.23 -27.81
CA ALA A 402 40.91 -13.54 -28.98
C ALA A 402 40.52 -12.04 -29.03
N ARG A 403 39.52 -11.62 -28.25
CA ARG A 403 38.96 -10.26 -28.20
C ARG A 403 39.41 -9.47 -26.97
N LYS A 404 40.65 -9.68 -26.53
CA LYS A 404 41.25 -8.99 -25.37
C LYS A 404 41.27 -7.44 -25.48
N ASN A 405 41.21 -6.90 -26.70
CA ASN A 405 41.30 -5.46 -26.97
C ASN A 405 39.95 -4.81 -27.32
N GLU A 406 38.80 -5.45 -27.04
CA GLU A 406 37.49 -4.83 -27.24
C GLU A 406 37.29 -3.62 -26.32
N GLN A 407 36.47 -2.65 -26.75
CA GLN A 407 36.14 -1.46 -25.95
C GLN A 407 35.28 -1.82 -24.72
N ASP A 408 35.34 -1.02 -23.66
CA ASP A 408 34.63 -1.35 -22.41
C ASP A 408 33.12 -1.61 -22.53
N PRO A 409 32.33 -0.87 -23.34
CA PRO A 409 30.91 -1.18 -23.53
C PRO A 409 30.66 -2.60 -24.08
N VAL A 410 31.53 -3.07 -24.98
CA VAL A 410 31.46 -4.43 -25.53
C VAL A 410 31.86 -5.46 -24.48
N ARG A 411 32.93 -5.19 -23.72
CA ARG A 411 33.33 -6.02 -22.57
C ARG A 411 32.24 -6.11 -21.51
N GLN A 412 31.52 -5.02 -21.26
CA GLN A 412 30.42 -5.00 -20.30
C GLN A 412 29.33 -5.98 -20.70
N GLU A 413 28.90 -5.99 -21.96
CA GLU A 413 27.87 -6.94 -22.44
C GLU A 413 28.38 -8.39 -22.42
N LEU A 414 29.64 -8.61 -22.77
CA LEU A 414 30.31 -9.91 -22.66
C LEU A 414 30.28 -10.43 -21.21
N PHE A 415 30.75 -9.65 -20.23
CA PHE A 415 30.76 -10.08 -18.84
C PHE A 415 29.36 -10.16 -18.23
N ARG A 416 28.39 -9.38 -18.72
CA ARG A 416 26.99 -9.54 -18.36
C ARG A 416 26.45 -10.88 -18.81
N ALA A 417 26.77 -11.29 -20.04
CA ALA A 417 26.41 -12.61 -20.55
C ALA A 417 27.08 -13.74 -19.75
N LEU A 418 28.38 -13.63 -19.45
CA LEU A 418 29.08 -14.59 -18.59
C LEU A 418 28.52 -14.63 -17.16
N ALA A 419 28.13 -13.50 -16.59
CA ALA A 419 27.51 -13.44 -15.26
C ALA A 419 26.11 -14.09 -15.24
N ALA A 420 25.40 -14.08 -16.37
CA ALA A 420 24.14 -14.80 -16.54
C ALA A 420 24.34 -16.31 -16.83
N PHE A 421 25.54 -16.72 -17.27
CA PHE A 421 25.83 -18.10 -17.66
C PHE A 421 25.68 -19.08 -16.48
N PRO A 422 25.18 -20.31 -16.70
CA PRO A 422 25.00 -21.29 -15.64
C PRO A 422 26.36 -21.83 -15.14
N PRO A 423 26.71 -21.65 -13.85
CA PRO A 423 28.04 -22.02 -13.34
C PRO A 423 28.32 -23.53 -13.39
N GLY A 424 27.28 -24.37 -13.36
CA GLY A 424 27.40 -25.83 -13.47
C GLY A 424 27.83 -26.34 -14.85
N ARG A 425 27.97 -25.46 -15.86
CA ARG A 425 28.46 -25.81 -17.20
C ARG A 425 29.98 -25.61 -17.37
N PHE A 426 30.65 -25.01 -16.37
CA PHE A 426 32.10 -24.93 -16.36
C PHE A 426 32.71 -26.22 -15.81
N ASP A 427 33.86 -26.58 -16.37
CA ASP A 427 34.69 -27.72 -15.95
C ASP A 427 36.13 -27.21 -15.76
N GLU A 428 36.99 -28.01 -15.13
CA GLU A 428 38.36 -27.59 -14.80
C GLU A 428 39.16 -27.15 -16.05
N ALA A 429 38.96 -27.82 -17.18
CA ALA A 429 39.61 -27.49 -18.46
C ALA A 429 39.26 -26.07 -18.98
N HIS A 430 38.20 -25.44 -18.48
CA HIS A 430 37.78 -24.09 -18.87
C HIS A 430 38.39 -22.98 -18.01
N LEU A 431 38.92 -23.30 -16.83
CA LEU A 431 39.33 -22.32 -15.82
C LEU A 431 40.50 -21.47 -16.28
N ASP A 432 41.52 -22.05 -16.91
CA ASP A 432 42.70 -21.31 -17.40
C ASP A 432 42.34 -20.29 -18.48
N ARG A 433 41.42 -20.66 -19.38
CA ARG A 433 40.93 -19.76 -20.43
C ARG A 433 40.09 -18.63 -19.84
N LEU A 434 39.22 -18.94 -18.87
CA LEU A 434 38.43 -17.94 -18.16
C LEU A 434 39.33 -16.97 -17.36
N GLU A 435 40.36 -17.49 -16.72
CA GLU A 435 41.38 -16.69 -16.03
C GLU A 435 42.09 -15.73 -17.00
N SER A 436 42.48 -16.19 -18.19
CA SER A 436 43.06 -15.33 -19.23
C SER A 436 42.09 -14.22 -19.68
N ILE A 437 40.80 -14.50 -19.82
CA ILE A 437 39.77 -13.50 -20.16
C ILE A 437 39.61 -12.47 -19.04
N ILE A 438 39.55 -12.92 -17.78
CA ILE A 438 39.47 -12.04 -16.61
C ILE A 438 40.71 -11.16 -16.52
N ARG A 439 41.90 -11.75 -16.68
CA ARG A 439 43.18 -11.03 -16.69
C ARG A 439 43.21 -9.95 -17.77
N ALA A 440 42.85 -10.29 -19.01
CA ALA A 440 42.78 -9.33 -20.11
C ALA A 440 41.84 -8.15 -19.81
N ALA A 441 40.72 -8.39 -19.13
CA ALA A 441 39.82 -7.32 -18.72
C ALA A 441 40.43 -6.43 -17.63
N LEU A 442 41.10 -7.02 -16.64
CA LEU A 442 41.75 -6.27 -15.55
C LEU A 442 42.94 -5.43 -16.05
N ASP A 443 43.67 -5.94 -17.05
CA ASP A 443 44.82 -5.28 -17.66
C ASP A 443 44.42 -4.17 -18.67
N ALA A 444 43.15 -4.11 -19.09
CA ALA A 444 42.66 -3.07 -19.98
C ALA A 444 42.76 -1.69 -19.31
N THR A 445 43.13 -0.64 -20.06
CA THR A 445 43.30 0.71 -19.49
C THR A 445 41.97 1.45 -19.29
N ASP A 446 40.94 1.09 -20.03
CA ASP A 446 39.61 1.72 -20.08
C ASP A 446 38.53 0.91 -19.33
N ILE A 447 38.91 -0.10 -18.54
CA ILE A 447 37.96 -0.93 -17.79
C ILE A 447 37.14 -0.11 -16.77
N SER A 448 35.82 -0.13 -16.93
CA SER A 448 34.91 0.56 -16.01
C SER A 448 34.67 -0.17 -14.69
N TRP A 449 34.07 0.53 -13.73
CA TRP A 449 33.54 -0.05 -12.50
C TRP A 449 32.46 -1.10 -12.76
N VAL A 450 31.68 -0.94 -13.84
CA VAL A 450 30.61 -1.88 -14.21
C VAL A 450 31.22 -3.20 -14.67
N THR A 451 32.17 -3.16 -15.61
CA THR A 451 32.89 -4.34 -16.08
C THR A 451 33.61 -5.04 -14.92
N SER A 452 34.28 -4.28 -14.06
CA SER A 452 34.92 -4.83 -12.84
C SER A 452 33.93 -5.53 -11.91
N GLY A 453 32.75 -4.95 -11.67
CA GLY A 453 31.71 -5.58 -10.86
C GLY A 453 31.17 -6.86 -11.49
N LEU A 454 30.99 -6.89 -12.81
CA LEU A 454 30.53 -8.08 -13.54
C LEU A 454 31.58 -9.20 -13.52
N VAL A 455 32.87 -8.88 -13.68
CA VAL A 455 33.98 -9.84 -13.52
C VAL A 455 33.91 -10.51 -12.15
N GLN A 456 33.77 -9.73 -11.08
CA GLN A 456 33.64 -10.28 -9.74
C GLN A 456 32.37 -11.13 -9.58
N GLN A 457 31.25 -10.74 -10.19
CA GLN A 457 30.03 -11.55 -10.19
C GLN A 457 30.20 -12.90 -10.90
N VAL A 458 30.94 -12.96 -12.01
CA VAL A 458 31.29 -14.23 -12.68
C VAL A 458 32.05 -15.13 -11.71
N VAL A 459 33.12 -14.62 -11.11
CA VAL A 459 33.96 -15.39 -10.16
C VAL A 459 33.14 -15.87 -8.96
N ALA A 460 32.33 -14.99 -8.36
CA ALA A 460 31.53 -15.35 -7.19
C ALA A 460 30.42 -16.37 -7.48
N ARG A 461 29.88 -16.42 -8.71
CA ARG A 461 28.92 -17.46 -9.12
C ARG A 461 29.59 -18.83 -9.32
N ILE A 462 30.88 -18.85 -9.62
CA ILE A 462 31.67 -20.08 -9.81
C ILE A 462 32.15 -20.65 -8.46
N LEU A 463 32.27 -19.80 -7.43
CA LEU A 463 32.75 -20.16 -6.09
C LEU A 463 32.16 -21.45 -5.49
N PRO A 464 30.85 -21.74 -5.58
CA PRO A 464 30.31 -22.98 -5.02
C PRO A 464 30.84 -24.27 -5.68
N ARG A 465 31.28 -24.21 -6.94
CA ARG A 465 31.78 -25.36 -7.70
C ARG A 465 33.31 -25.48 -7.63
N PHE A 466 34.02 -24.36 -7.74
CA PHE A 466 35.49 -24.33 -7.73
C PHE A 466 36.01 -23.35 -6.66
N PRO A 467 35.86 -23.67 -5.36
CA PRO A 467 36.08 -22.72 -4.28
C PRO A 467 37.52 -22.21 -4.21
N ALA A 468 38.51 -23.08 -4.41
CA ALA A 468 39.92 -22.69 -4.36
C ALA A 468 40.30 -21.74 -5.51
N TRP A 469 39.87 -22.03 -6.74
CA TRP A 469 40.13 -21.16 -7.90
C TRP A 469 39.41 -19.82 -7.76
N ALA A 470 38.12 -19.84 -7.44
CA ALA A 470 37.31 -18.63 -7.34
C ALA A 470 37.73 -17.75 -6.14
N ALA A 471 38.15 -18.34 -5.01
CA ALA A 471 38.66 -17.57 -3.88
C ALA A 471 39.94 -16.82 -4.25
N ARG A 472 40.87 -17.46 -4.99
CA ARG A 472 42.07 -16.80 -5.53
C ARG A 472 41.70 -15.66 -6.48
N GLN A 473 40.87 -15.93 -7.49
CA GLN A 473 40.48 -14.91 -8.48
C GLN A 473 39.72 -13.75 -7.85
N LEU A 474 38.87 -14.01 -6.85
CA LEU A 474 38.16 -12.96 -6.14
C LEU A 474 39.12 -12.10 -5.32
N ALA A 475 40.11 -12.70 -4.65
CA ALA A 475 41.14 -11.95 -3.93
C ALA A 475 41.98 -11.07 -4.88
N ILE A 476 42.33 -11.58 -6.06
CA ILE A 476 43.07 -10.81 -7.08
C ILE A 476 42.25 -9.62 -7.59
N THR A 477 41.01 -9.87 -8.02
CA THR A 477 40.13 -8.80 -8.52
C THR A 477 39.85 -7.75 -7.44
N VAL A 478 39.71 -8.14 -6.17
CA VAL A 478 39.57 -7.21 -5.05
C VAL A 478 40.88 -6.43 -4.81
N ALA A 479 42.04 -7.09 -4.83
CA ALA A 479 43.33 -6.45 -4.61
C ALA A 479 43.65 -5.36 -5.66
N GLU A 480 43.41 -5.67 -6.94
CA GLU A 480 43.72 -4.77 -8.07
C GLU A 480 42.71 -3.63 -8.19
N ARG A 481 41.42 -3.90 -7.94
CA ARG A 481 40.34 -2.91 -8.14
C ARG A 481 40.01 -2.14 -6.86
N GLY A 482 40.54 -2.57 -5.74
CA GLY A 482 40.35 -1.95 -4.43
C GLY A 482 38.97 -2.18 -3.83
N VAL A 483 37.99 -2.79 -4.51
CA VAL A 483 36.62 -2.91 -3.99
C VAL A 483 36.03 -4.29 -4.24
N LEU A 484 35.16 -4.73 -3.33
CA LEU A 484 34.23 -5.84 -3.58
C LEU A 484 32.92 -5.28 -4.16
N GLY A 485 32.81 -5.29 -5.49
CA GLY A 485 31.68 -4.83 -6.31
C GLY A 485 30.49 -5.79 -6.35
N ILE A 486 30.41 -6.77 -5.46
CA ILE A 486 29.29 -7.71 -5.37
C ILE A 486 28.37 -7.29 -4.20
N PRO A 487 27.15 -6.82 -4.49
CA PRO A 487 26.16 -6.55 -3.44
C PRO A 487 25.74 -7.85 -2.72
N ASP A 488 25.44 -7.72 -1.43
CA ASP A 488 24.86 -8.78 -0.59
C ASP A 488 25.63 -10.11 -0.61
N MET A 489 26.97 -10.05 -0.60
CA MET A 489 27.81 -11.26 -0.55
C MET A 489 27.41 -12.20 0.60
N GLU A 490 26.93 -11.64 1.72
CA GLU A 490 26.43 -12.39 2.87
C GLU A 490 25.28 -13.40 2.59
N ARG A 491 24.57 -13.21 1.47
CA ARG A 491 23.50 -14.09 0.98
C ARG A 491 23.98 -15.11 -0.05
N ARG A 492 25.12 -14.87 -0.70
CA ARG A 492 25.68 -15.70 -1.77
C ARG A 492 26.62 -16.78 -1.27
N ILE A 493 27.31 -16.51 -0.16
CA ILE A 493 28.24 -17.45 0.47
C ILE A 493 27.79 -17.86 1.86
N ASP A 494 28.14 -19.06 2.29
CA ASP A 494 28.02 -19.53 3.66
C ASP A 494 29.29 -19.28 4.49
N ASP A 495 29.25 -19.68 5.77
CA ASP A 495 30.37 -19.46 6.69
C ASP A 495 31.60 -20.33 6.33
N SER A 496 31.40 -21.53 5.76
CA SER A 496 32.49 -22.41 5.34
C SER A 496 33.23 -21.86 4.11
N GLN A 497 32.48 -21.29 3.16
CA GLN A 497 33.04 -20.64 1.97
C GLN A 497 33.75 -19.34 2.34
N MET A 498 33.23 -18.58 3.31
CA MET A 498 33.93 -17.41 3.84
C MET A 498 35.25 -17.82 4.50
N GLN A 499 35.26 -18.88 5.30
CA GLN A 499 36.49 -19.42 5.92
C GLN A 499 37.52 -19.85 4.87
N ALA A 500 37.10 -20.46 3.76
CA ALA A 500 37.98 -20.80 2.64
C ALA A 500 38.54 -19.56 1.91
N LEU A 501 37.80 -18.44 1.90
CA LEU A 501 38.23 -17.18 1.29
C LEU A 501 39.19 -16.38 2.19
N CYS A 502 39.07 -16.51 3.52
CA CYS A 502 39.87 -15.76 4.50
C CYS A 502 41.40 -15.82 4.23
N PRO A 503 42.03 -16.99 3.99
CA PRO A 503 43.48 -17.06 3.69
C PRO A 503 43.90 -16.22 2.48
N HIS A 504 43.05 -16.12 1.46
CA HIS A 504 43.33 -15.35 0.24
C HIS A 504 43.07 -13.85 0.41
N LEU A 505 42.09 -13.46 1.22
CA LEU A 505 41.83 -12.04 1.52
C LEU A 505 42.75 -11.48 2.61
N ASN A 506 43.31 -12.31 3.48
CA ASN A 506 44.20 -11.90 4.56
C ASN A 506 45.38 -11.01 4.08
N PRO A 507 46.14 -11.39 3.03
CA PRO A 507 47.19 -10.51 2.48
C PRO A 507 46.64 -9.17 1.98
N VAL A 508 45.45 -9.17 1.37
CA VAL A 508 44.82 -7.97 0.82
C VAL A 508 44.43 -7.00 1.94
N VAL A 509 43.71 -7.48 2.96
CA VAL A 509 43.29 -6.64 4.09
C VAL A 509 44.49 -6.16 4.91
N LYS A 510 45.55 -6.96 5.06
CA LYS A 510 46.81 -6.54 5.70
C LYS A 510 47.53 -5.47 4.88
N THR A 511 47.58 -5.63 3.56
CA THR A 511 48.18 -4.62 2.66
C THR A 511 47.42 -3.31 2.72
N TRP A 512 46.08 -3.36 2.70
CA TRP A 512 45.26 -2.16 2.86
C TRP A 512 45.43 -1.53 4.22
N ALA A 513 45.44 -2.34 5.28
CA ALA A 513 45.70 -1.88 6.65
C ALA A 513 47.06 -1.19 6.78
N GLY A 514 48.12 -1.72 6.17
CA GLY A 514 49.48 -1.13 6.19
C GLY A 514 49.62 0.12 5.30
N ARG A 515 48.72 0.30 4.32
CA ARG A 515 48.64 1.50 3.47
C ARG A 515 47.56 2.50 3.93
N GLU A 516 47.06 2.36 5.15
CA GLU A 516 46.02 3.21 5.74
C GLU A 516 44.73 3.31 4.90
N ARG A 517 44.42 2.25 4.13
CA ARG A 517 43.25 2.13 3.25
C ARG A 517 41.99 1.73 4.02
N GLU A 518 41.66 2.46 5.06
CA GLU A 518 40.55 2.18 5.99
C GLU A 518 39.19 2.09 5.30
N TYR A 519 38.90 3.01 4.37
CA TYR A 519 37.65 3.03 3.60
C TYR A 519 37.35 1.66 2.96
N PHE A 520 38.38 1.05 2.36
CA PHE A 520 38.25 -0.22 1.67
C PHE A 520 37.99 -1.40 2.62
N LEU A 521 38.58 -1.37 3.82
CA LEU A 521 38.31 -2.35 4.88
C LEU A 521 36.86 -2.27 5.35
N VAL A 522 36.34 -1.04 5.53
CA VAL A 522 34.95 -0.82 5.95
C VAL A 522 33.97 -1.25 4.86
N ILE A 523 34.18 -0.87 3.60
CA ILE A 523 33.32 -1.30 2.49
C ILE A 523 33.33 -2.82 2.33
N LEU A 524 34.49 -3.46 2.42
CA LEU A 524 34.58 -4.92 2.40
C LEU A 524 33.73 -5.53 3.52
N ALA A 525 33.86 -5.01 4.73
CA ALA A 525 33.10 -5.48 5.88
C ALA A 525 31.58 -5.30 5.71
N GLN A 526 31.12 -4.18 5.13
CA GLN A 526 29.72 -3.97 4.80
C GLN A 526 29.19 -5.01 3.82
N ARG A 527 29.96 -5.34 2.77
CA ARG A 527 29.56 -6.33 1.77
C ARG A 527 29.48 -7.75 2.35
N LEU A 528 30.36 -8.07 3.30
CA LEU A 528 30.37 -9.36 4.00
C LEU A 528 29.26 -9.50 5.05
N GLY A 529 28.78 -8.39 5.62
CA GLY A 529 27.63 -8.37 6.53
C GLY A 529 27.78 -9.36 7.69
N ARG A 530 26.80 -10.27 7.86
CA ARG A 530 26.84 -11.28 8.93
C ARG A 530 28.07 -12.21 8.89
N ARG A 531 28.71 -12.36 7.73
CA ARG A 531 29.91 -13.21 7.55
C ARG A 531 31.15 -12.64 8.25
N LEU A 532 31.10 -11.40 8.73
CA LEU A 532 32.13 -10.85 9.62
C LEU A 532 32.34 -11.69 10.89
N ARG A 533 31.33 -12.44 11.33
CA ARG A 533 31.43 -13.32 12.51
C ARG A 533 32.49 -14.41 12.38
N VAL A 534 32.81 -14.82 11.15
CA VAL A 534 33.80 -15.87 10.86
C VAL A 534 35.08 -15.32 10.19
N PHE A 535 35.28 -14.00 10.22
CA PHE A 535 36.49 -13.35 9.70
C PHE A 535 37.21 -12.56 10.80
N PRO A 536 37.92 -13.23 11.72
CA PRO A 536 38.48 -12.61 12.92
C PRO A 536 39.54 -11.53 12.63
N GLU A 537 40.32 -11.69 11.56
CA GLU A 537 41.34 -10.69 11.20
C GLU A 537 40.71 -9.36 10.78
N LEU A 538 39.65 -9.39 9.96
CA LEU A 538 38.95 -8.17 9.58
C LEU A 538 38.24 -7.53 10.79
N VAL A 539 37.70 -8.33 11.71
CA VAL A 539 37.12 -7.82 12.97
C VAL A 539 38.16 -7.07 13.80
N ARG A 540 39.38 -7.61 13.96
CA ARG A 540 40.48 -6.93 14.64
C ARG A 540 40.86 -5.61 13.96
N LEU A 541 40.89 -5.59 12.63
CA LEU A 541 41.17 -4.36 11.88
C LEU A 541 40.06 -3.32 12.06
N LEU A 542 38.78 -3.74 12.08
CA LEU A 542 37.67 -2.83 12.36
C LEU A 542 37.69 -2.29 13.79
N GLU A 543 38.03 -3.12 14.79
CA GLU A 543 38.24 -2.67 16.17
C GLU A 543 39.29 -1.56 16.20
N ARG A 544 40.44 -1.79 15.55
CA ARG A 544 41.51 -0.79 15.44
C ARG A 544 41.07 0.48 14.71
N ILE A 545 40.32 0.36 13.62
CA ILE A 545 39.78 1.53 12.90
C ILE A 545 38.87 2.34 13.83
N VAL A 546 38.02 1.69 14.61
CA VAL A 546 37.15 2.39 15.57
C VAL A 546 37.97 3.08 16.67
N THR A 547 39.02 2.46 17.19
CA THR A 547 39.81 2.99 18.32
C THR A 547 40.85 4.03 17.90
N ASP A 548 41.37 3.96 16.68
CA ASP A 548 42.58 4.73 16.31
C ASP A 548 42.31 5.73 15.18
N SER A 549 41.34 5.45 14.29
CA SER A 549 41.10 6.33 13.13
C SER A 549 40.69 7.73 13.56
N LYS A 550 41.19 8.72 12.81
CA LYS A 550 40.77 10.13 12.91
C LYS A 550 39.65 10.48 11.94
N VAL A 551 39.28 9.56 11.04
CA VAL A 551 38.22 9.76 10.06
C VAL A 551 36.89 9.30 10.65
N GLN A 552 36.04 10.26 11.01
CA GLN A 552 34.76 10.00 11.68
C GLN A 552 33.86 9.01 10.92
N MET A 553 33.82 9.10 9.58
CA MET A 553 33.03 8.18 8.74
C MET A 553 33.48 6.72 8.93
N HIS A 554 34.79 6.44 8.82
CA HIS A 554 35.32 5.08 8.92
C HIS A 554 35.08 4.48 10.30
N ALA A 555 35.40 5.23 11.36
CA ALA A 555 35.17 4.80 12.74
C ALA A 555 33.67 4.57 13.03
N GLY A 556 32.80 5.46 12.52
CA GLY A 556 31.36 5.34 12.70
C GLY A 556 30.77 4.10 12.02
N GLU A 557 31.15 3.84 10.78
CA GLU A 557 30.68 2.68 10.00
C GLU A 557 31.24 1.37 10.53
N ALA A 558 32.54 1.31 10.85
CA ALA A 558 33.15 0.15 11.50
C ALA A 558 32.46 -0.16 12.84
N GLY A 559 32.20 0.86 13.66
CA GLY A 559 31.49 0.69 14.94
C GLY A 559 30.06 0.22 14.78
N ALA A 560 29.34 0.68 13.75
CA ALA A 560 27.99 0.20 13.44
C ALA A 560 27.98 -1.29 13.04
N LEU A 561 28.99 -1.73 12.27
CA LEU A 561 29.16 -3.15 11.90
C LEU A 561 29.47 -4.01 13.12
N LEU A 562 30.38 -3.57 14.00
CA LEU A 562 30.70 -4.27 15.24
C LEU A 562 29.49 -4.34 16.17
N TRP A 563 28.75 -3.24 16.37
CA TRP A 563 27.55 -3.26 17.20
C TRP A 563 26.51 -4.28 16.70
N ARG A 564 26.33 -4.38 15.38
CA ARG A 564 25.35 -5.28 14.77
C ARG A 564 25.78 -6.75 14.80
N TRP A 565 27.05 -7.03 14.51
CA TRP A 565 27.52 -8.40 14.26
C TRP A 565 28.41 -8.98 15.37
N GLN A 566 28.98 -8.12 16.22
CA GLN A 566 29.84 -8.43 17.37
C GLN A 566 29.38 -7.67 18.65
N PRO A 567 28.13 -7.88 19.12
CA PRO A 567 27.54 -7.05 20.17
C PRO A 567 28.20 -7.18 21.55
N GLU A 568 28.82 -8.33 21.86
CA GLU A 568 29.54 -8.52 23.13
C GLU A 568 30.82 -7.67 23.17
N LEU A 569 31.64 -7.75 22.12
CA LEU A 569 32.81 -6.89 21.94
C LEU A 569 32.43 -5.41 22.01
N TRP A 570 31.33 -5.01 21.37
CA TRP A 570 30.87 -3.62 21.39
C TRP A 570 30.49 -3.12 22.80
N ARG A 571 29.88 -3.97 23.64
CA ARG A 571 29.53 -3.60 25.03
C ARG A 571 30.77 -3.31 25.88
N GLU A 572 31.86 -4.03 25.63
CA GLU A 572 33.13 -3.86 26.34
C GLU A 572 33.94 -2.67 25.79
N LEU A 573 33.90 -2.47 24.47
CA LEU A 573 34.72 -1.48 23.78
C LEU A 573 34.24 -0.03 24.02
N VAL A 574 32.92 0.22 23.93
CA VAL A 574 32.39 1.61 23.99
C VAL A 574 32.74 2.35 25.29
N PRO A 575 32.59 1.76 26.50
CA PRO A 575 32.97 2.45 27.73
C PRO A 575 34.44 2.86 27.76
N ARG A 576 35.35 2.01 27.26
CA ARG A 576 36.79 2.30 27.16
C ARG A 576 37.04 3.45 26.19
N MET A 577 36.46 3.38 24.99
CA MET A 577 36.60 4.43 23.99
C MET A 577 36.15 5.80 24.49
N VAL A 578 35.00 5.89 25.18
CA VAL A 578 34.48 7.16 25.69
C VAL A 578 35.31 7.67 26.86
N HIS A 579 35.87 6.77 27.69
CA HIS A 579 36.78 7.14 28.77
C HIS A 579 38.10 7.72 28.23
N ASP A 580 38.71 7.03 27.26
CA ASP A 580 40.02 7.41 26.69
C ASP A 580 39.91 8.65 25.78
N ASP A 581 38.83 8.75 24.99
CA ASP A 581 38.56 9.88 24.11
C ASP A 581 37.05 10.20 24.06
N PRO A 582 36.59 11.16 24.86
CA PRO A 582 35.19 11.57 24.89
C PRO A 582 34.64 12.09 23.56
N SER A 583 35.49 12.50 22.61
CA SER A 583 35.04 12.92 21.28
C SER A 583 34.39 11.77 20.48
N CYS A 584 34.58 10.51 20.91
CA CYS A 584 33.87 9.34 20.37
C CYS A 584 32.34 9.46 20.42
N LEU A 585 31.79 10.34 21.26
CA LEU A 585 30.35 10.64 21.28
C LEU A 585 29.83 11.32 20.00
N ALA A 586 30.70 11.78 19.08
CA ALA A 586 30.31 12.14 17.71
C ALA A 586 29.84 10.95 16.87
N LEU A 587 30.27 9.74 17.20
CA LEU A 587 29.92 8.56 16.44
C LEU A 587 28.49 8.13 16.76
N SER A 588 27.62 8.10 15.74
CA SER A 588 26.20 7.75 15.93
C SER A 588 25.99 6.37 16.54
N CYS A 589 26.87 5.39 16.26
CA CYS A 589 26.81 4.05 16.86
C CYS A 589 27.12 4.08 18.37
N VAL A 590 28.07 4.91 18.80
CA VAL A 590 28.48 5.05 20.21
C VAL A 590 27.42 5.79 21.02
N VAL A 591 26.97 6.95 20.56
CA VAL A 591 25.95 7.75 21.27
C VAL A 591 24.60 7.04 21.36
N ARG A 592 24.20 6.30 20.31
CA ARG A 592 22.96 5.49 20.35
C ARG A 592 23.08 4.34 21.33
N PHE A 593 24.24 3.67 21.40
CA PHE A 593 24.50 2.63 22.39
C PHE A 593 24.44 3.20 23.81
N ALA A 594 25.12 4.32 24.07
CA ALA A 594 25.09 4.98 25.37
C ALA A 594 23.67 5.42 25.76
N ASN A 595 22.92 6.02 24.84
CA ASN A 595 21.53 6.42 25.07
C ASN A 595 20.59 5.23 25.33
N ALA A 596 20.86 4.06 24.75
CA ALA A 596 20.04 2.86 24.94
C ALA A 596 20.41 2.08 26.21
N HIS A 597 21.70 1.95 26.53
CA HIS A 597 22.21 0.98 27.51
C HIS A 597 23.07 1.57 28.63
N ARG A 598 23.77 2.68 28.39
CA ARG A 598 24.80 3.24 29.29
C ARG A 598 24.69 4.76 29.39
N GLN A 599 23.56 5.24 29.91
CA GLN A 599 23.29 6.68 30.03
C GLN A 599 24.29 7.38 30.96
N ASP A 600 24.92 6.63 31.86
CA ASP A 600 26.01 7.09 32.72
C ASP A 600 27.18 7.68 31.92
N LEU A 601 27.50 7.12 30.75
CA LEU A 601 28.54 7.63 29.85
C LEU A 601 28.20 8.99 29.21
N LEU A 602 26.91 9.34 29.13
CA LEU A 602 26.45 10.62 28.58
C LEU A 602 26.45 11.74 29.63
N THR A 603 26.23 11.39 30.90
CA THR A 603 26.02 12.33 32.01
C THR A 603 27.03 13.48 32.07
N PRO A 604 28.36 13.25 31.93
CA PRO A 604 29.34 14.33 32.03
C PRO A 604 29.28 15.36 30.90
N TYR A 605 28.50 15.10 29.84
CA TYR A 605 28.47 15.90 28.62
C TYR A 605 27.08 16.49 28.30
N LEU A 606 26.11 16.36 29.21
CA LEU A 606 24.74 16.82 28.98
C LEU A 606 24.59 18.34 29.07
N ASP A 607 25.47 19.03 29.79
CA ASP A 607 25.53 20.49 29.93
C ASP A 607 26.72 21.11 29.18
N ALA A 608 27.50 20.29 28.47
CA ALA A 608 28.67 20.74 27.73
C ALA A 608 28.28 21.56 26.49
N LYS A 609 28.61 22.86 26.48
CA LYS A 609 28.38 23.75 25.33
C LYS A 609 29.31 23.46 24.15
N LYS A 610 30.48 22.92 24.43
CA LYS A 610 31.52 22.59 23.45
C LYS A 610 31.73 21.09 23.42
N MET A 611 32.00 20.58 22.23
CA MET A 611 32.28 19.17 22.06
C MET A 611 33.60 18.84 22.77
N PRO A 612 33.75 17.68 23.42
CA PRO A 612 35.03 17.32 23.99
C PRO A 612 36.13 17.29 22.92
N LYS A 613 37.27 17.91 23.23
CA LYS A 613 38.44 17.87 22.35
C LYS A 613 38.98 16.45 22.30
N GLY A 614 39.23 15.94 21.09
CA GLY A 614 39.73 14.59 20.86
C GLY A 614 39.91 14.30 19.38
N ARG A 615 39.86 13.02 18.97
CA ARG A 615 40.06 12.62 17.58
C ARG A 615 39.05 13.21 16.61
N PHE A 616 37.77 13.28 17.01
CA PHE A 616 36.68 13.71 16.12
C PHE A 616 36.23 15.16 16.34
N SER A 617 36.91 15.89 17.23
CA SER A 617 36.58 17.30 17.46
C SER A 617 37.75 18.11 17.99
N THR A 618 37.87 19.34 17.49
CA THR A 618 38.85 20.33 17.96
C THR A 618 38.45 20.96 19.29
N GLY A 619 37.24 20.71 19.77
CA GLY A 619 36.65 21.36 20.96
C GLY A 619 36.24 22.83 20.74
N LYS A 620 36.34 23.34 19.51
CA LYS A 620 35.91 24.70 19.16
C LYS A 620 34.43 24.77 18.75
N THR A 621 33.87 23.65 18.29
CA THR A 621 32.49 23.59 17.78
C THR A 621 31.47 23.54 18.91
N ALA A 622 30.41 24.35 18.79
CA ALA A 622 29.22 24.22 19.62
C ALA A 622 28.65 22.80 19.50
N TRP A 623 28.28 22.21 20.63
CA TRP A 623 27.88 20.81 20.70
C TRP A 623 26.46 20.65 21.17
N LEU A 624 25.70 19.90 20.39
CA LEU A 624 24.46 19.30 20.85
C LEU A 624 24.59 17.79 20.67
N LEU A 625 24.49 17.07 21.77
CA LEU A 625 24.51 15.61 21.75
C LEU A 625 23.47 15.10 20.74
N PRO A 626 23.84 14.25 19.77
CA PRO A 626 22.94 13.79 18.69
C PRO A 626 21.96 12.71 19.19
N VAL A 627 21.27 12.98 20.28
CA VAL A 627 20.20 12.17 20.86
C VAL A 627 18.86 12.85 20.60
N TYR A 628 17.91 12.10 20.06
CA TYR A 628 16.61 12.63 19.61
C TYR A 628 15.41 12.00 20.34
N ASP A 629 15.62 10.90 21.06
CA ASP A 629 14.58 10.16 21.76
C ASP A 629 15.15 9.32 22.91
N GLY A 630 14.25 8.60 23.61
CA GLY A 630 14.63 7.71 24.70
C GLY A 630 14.90 8.44 26.02
N PHE A 631 14.55 9.72 26.13
CA PHE A 631 14.76 10.54 27.33
C PHE A 631 14.07 9.99 28.60
N GLY A 632 13.00 9.20 28.46
CA GLY A 632 12.42 8.46 29.60
C GLY A 632 13.38 7.45 30.26
N ARG A 633 14.52 7.12 29.62
CA ARG A 633 15.60 6.33 30.20
C ARG A 633 16.63 7.17 30.96
N TRP A 634 16.50 8.49 30.99
CA TRP A 634 17.42 9.38 31.67
C TRP A 634 16.89 9.73 33.06
N THR A 635 17.77 10.11 33.98
CA THR A 635 17.35 10.64 35.29
C THR A 635 16.80 12.05 35.12
N ARG A 636 16.02 12.52 36.11
CA ARG A 636 15.53 13.91 36.13
C ARG A 636 16.66 14.93 35.95
N ARG A 637 17.77 14.74 36.69
CA ARG A 637 18.95 15.61 36.60
C ARG A 637 19.55 15.62 35.20
N GLN A 638 19.65 14.45 34.55
CA GLN A 638 20.15 14.34 33.18
C GLN A 638 19.23 15.06 32.18
N GLN A 639 17.92 14.86 32.29
CA GLN A 639 16.92 15.54 31.45
C GLN A 639 16.98 17.07 31.60
N GLN A 640 17.06 17.57 32.84
CA GLN A 640 17.15 19.00 33.13
C GLN A 640 18.47 19.62 32.67
N ALA A 641 19.59 18.90 32.79
CA ALA A 641 20.89 19.38 32.31
C ALA A 641 20.85 19.57 30.78
N PHE A 642 20.33 18.59 30.06
CA PHE A 642 20.24 18.65 28.61
C PHE A 642 19.19 19.64 28.12
N SER A 643 18.04 19.77 28.79
CA SER A 643 17.02 20.76 28.43
C SER A 643 17.57 22.18 28.56
N ARG A 644 18.30 22.52 29.63
CA ARG A 644 18.97 23.82 29.77
C ARG A 644 19.94 24.13 28.63
N LEU A 645 20.70 23.13 28.19
CA LEU A 645 21.59 23.28 27.02
C LEU A 645 20.79 23.58 25.75
N LEU A 646 19.70 22.83 25.49
CA LEU A 646 18.86 23.02 24.31
C LEU A 646 18.14 24.38 24.32
N VAL A 647 17.66 24.84 25.47
CA VAL A 647 17.09 26.19 25.64
C VAL A 647 18.13 27.24 25.29
N GLY A 648 19.35 27.11 25.83
CA GLY A 648 20.45 28.02 25.51
C GLY A 648 20.70 28.14 24.00
N VAL A 649 20.75 27.01 23.27
CA VAL A 649 20.94 27.02 21.81
C VAL A 649 19.74 27.60 21.06
N ALA A 650 18.51 27.34 21.50
CA ALA A 650 17.32 27.86 20.85
C ALA A 650 17.12 29.38 21.06
N SER A 651 17.70 29.94 22.13
CA SER A 651 17.65 31.38 22.45
C SER A 651 18.80 32.21 21.85
N GLU A 652 19.79 31.60 21.20
CA GLU A 652 20.90 32.30 20.54
C GLU A 652 20.42 33.05 19.29
N LYS A 653 20.58 34.39 19.25
CA LYS A 653 20.09 35.25 18.15
C LYS A 653 20.65 34.88 16.77
N ASP A 654 21.94 34.56 16.71
CA ASP A 654 22.67 34.30 15.45
C ASP A 654 22.74 32.81 15.09
N ARG A 655 21.90 31.97 15.71
CA ARG A 655 21.92 30.53 15.49
C ARG A 655 21.26 30.15 14.17
N ASP A 656 21.84 29.17 13.47
CA ASP A 656 21.25 28.61 12.25
C ASP A 656 19.89 27.92 12.51
N ALA A 657 18.99 28.04 11.54
CA ALA A 657 17.64 27.49 11.59
C ALA A 657 17.60 25.95 11.87
N PRO A 658 18.44 25.11 11.25
CA PRO A 658 18.50 23.68 11.57
C PRO A 658 18.82 23.38 13.04
N ALA A 659 19.74 24.11 13.66
CA ALA A 659 20.10 23.94 15.07
C ALA A 659 18.95 24.32 16.01
N VAL A 660 18.26 25.42 15.74
CA VAL A 660 17.06 25.85 16.50
C VAL A 660 15.94 24.81 16.37
N ALA A 661 15.65 24.33 15.17
CA ALA A 661 14.67 23.28 14.93
C ALA A 661 15.04 21.96 15.62
N GLY A 662 16.32 21.60 15.57
CA GLY A 662 16.88 20.45 16.27
C GLY A 662 16.74 20.56 17.79
N ALA A 663 16.94 21.76 18.36
CA ALA A 663 16.81 21.99 19.79
C ALA A 663 15.35 21.89 20.26
N LEU A 664 14.44 22.64 19.62
CA LEU A 664 13.01 22.67 19.97
C LEU A 664 12.32 21.31 19.80
N SER A 665 12.67 20.56 18.74
CA SER A 665 12.10 19.22 18.52
C SER A 665 12.51 18.21 19.58
N ARG A 666 13.70 18.36 20.18
CA ARG A 666 14.18 17.51 21.29
C ARG A 666 13.58 17.95 22.62
N LEU A 667 13.51 19.25 22.89
CA LEU A 667 12.91 19.81 24.11
C LEU A 667 11.50 19.27 24.34
N ALA A 668 10.66 19.28 23.31
CA ALA A 668 9.30 18.77 23.39
C ALA A 668 9.16 17.26 23.71
N ARG A 669 10.27 16.50 23.71
CA ARG A 669 10.30 15.06 24.02
C ARG A 669 10.90 14.76 25.38
N ILE A 670 11.32 15.79 26.13
CA ILE A 670 11.92 15.67 27.46
C ILE A 670 10.86 16.08 28.48
N PRO A 671 10.23 15.13 29.20
CA PRO A 671 9.17 15.45 30.17
C PRO A 671 9.60 16.40 31.28
N GLU A 672 10.88 16.36 31.69
CA GLU A 672 11.42 17.23 32.75
C GLU A 672 12.00 18.56 32.20
N ALA A 673 11.70 18.94 30.96
CA ALA A 673 12.08 20.25 30.43
C ALA A 673 11.21 21.36 31.03
N ASP A 674 11.76 22.57 31.10
CA ASP A 674 11.00 23.75 31.53
C ASP A 674 10.18 24.30 30.36
N VAL A 675 8.85 24.23 30.49
CA VAL A 675 7.92 24.70 29.45
C VAL A 675 7.99 26.22 29.28
N ALA A 676 8.24 26.96 30.36
CA ALA A 676 8.27 28.43 30.35
C ALA A 676 9.36 28.97 29.41
N ALA A 677 10.46 28.23 29.29
CA ALA A 677 11.51 28.56 28.33
C ALA A 677 11.04 28.47 26.86
N VAL A 678 10.19 27.49 26.54
CA VAL A 678 9.63 27.33 25.19
C VAL A 678 8.48 28.32 24.94
N GLU A 679 7.69 28.63 25.96
CA GLU A 679 6.69 29.71 25.90
C GLU A 679 7.33 31.07 25.60
N GLY A 680 8.47 31.38 26.24
CA GLY A 680 9.27 32.56 25.90
C GLY A 680 9.70 32.59 24.43
N LEU A 681 10.14 31.44 23.89
CA LEU A 681 10.52 31.32 22.48
C LEU A 681 9.32 31.41 21.51
N ALA A 682 8.12 31.04 21.95
CA ALA A 682 6.88 31.23 21.19
C ALA A 682 6.49 32.72 21.04
N ASN A 683 7.13 33.62 21.79
CA ASN A 683 6.99 35.06 21.70
C ASN A 683 8.19 35.76 21.03
N CYS A 684 9.12 34.98 20.44
CA CYS A 684 10.30 35.52 19.75
C CYS A 684 9.91 36.32 18.49
N GLU A 685 10.63 37.41 18.21
CA GLU A 685 10.48 38.20 16.97
C GLU A 685 10.85 37.39 15.72
N ILE A 686 11.76 36.42 15.85
CA ILE A 686 12.18 35.56 14.75
C ILE A 686 11.05 34.57 14.42
N LEU A 687 10.33 34.84 13.32
CA LEU A 687 9.17 34.08 12.86
C LEU A 687 9.42 32.57 12.80
N PHE A 688 10.60 32.16 12.34
CA PHE A 688 10.97 30.75 12.24
C PHE A 688 11.05 30.06 13.62
N THR A 689 11.78 30.64 14.56
CA THR A 689 11.89 30.14 15.95
C THR A 689 10.53 30.12 16.64
N ARG A 690 9.77 31.20 16.47
CA ARG A 690 8.41 31.37 16.99
C ARG A 690 7.50 30.22 16.57
N ASN A 691 7.41 29.97 15.26
CA ASN A 691 6.54 28.95 14.69
C ASN A 691 6.93 27.53 15.14
N LEU A 692 8.23 27.26 15.27
CA LEU A 692 8.73 25.98 15.77
C LEU A 692 8.47 25.79 17.27
N ALA A 693 8.55 26.86 18.07
CA ALA A 693 8.28 26.79 19.50
C ALA A 693 6.79 26.47 19.75
N ILE A 694 5.87 27.12 19.03
CA ILE A 694 4.43 26.81 19.07
C ILE A 694 4.17 25.34 18.69
N ALA A 695 4.83 24.85 17.63
CA ALA A 695 4.72 23.45 17.22
C ALA A 695 5.36 22.47 18.23
N ALA A 696 6.34 22.90 19.02
CA ALA A 696 6.97 22.14 20.08
C ALA A 696 6.05 22.02 21.32
N LEU A 697 5.36 23.10 21.71
CA LEU A 697 4.36 23.09 22.79
C LEU A 697 3.26 22.05 22.53
N ALA A 698 2.82 21.88 21.28
CA ALA A 698 1.86 20.85 20.88
C ALA A 698 2.26 19.41 21.21
N ARG A 699 3.57 19.17 21.36
CA ARG A 699 4.17 17.85 21.54
C ARG A 699 4.58 17.59 22.98
N TRP A 700 4.41 18.59 23.84
CA TRP A 700 4.72 18.50 25.25
C TRP A 700 4.05 17.29 25.89
N ASP A 701 4.66 16.81 26.97
CA ASP A 701 4.27 15.55 27.59
C ASP A 701 2.93 15.64 28.34
N ASP A 702 2.63 16.82 28.89
CA ASP A 702 1.42 17.16 29.63
C ASP A 702 0.74 18.43 29.07
N ASP A 703 -0.19 18.98 29.84
CA ASP A 703 -1.04 20.12 29.47
C ASP A 703 -0.39 21.49 29.74
N ALA A 704 0.87 21.53 30.17
CA ALA A 704 1.51 22.78 30.62
C ALA A 704 1.64 23.84 29.52
N GLY A 705 1.72 23.43 28.24
CA GLY A 705 1.80 24.37 27.10
C GLY A 705 0.45 24.93 26.62
N LEU A 706 -0.68 24.48 27.17
CA LEU A 706 -2.01 24.94 26.72
C LEU A 706 -2.25 26.44 26.92
N PRO A 707 -1.89 27.07 28.05
CA PRO A 707 -2.17 28.50 28.24
C PRO A 707 -1.54 29.39 27.17
N GLU A 708 -0.29 29.14 26.80
CA GLU A 708 0.41 29.86 25.72
C GLU A 708 -0.26 29.59 24.36
N LEU A 709 -0.62 28.33 24.07
CA LEU A 709 -1.30 27.99 22.82
C LEU A 709 -2.66 28.69 22.70
N THR A 710 -3.43 28.79 23.78
CA THR A 710 -4.69 29.54 23.83
C THR A 710 -4.45 31.02 23.52
N ARG A 711 -3.38 31.61 24.06
CA ARG A 711 -3.01 33.00 23.74
C ARG A 711 -2.64 33.15 22.26
N CYS A 712 -1.83 32.24 21.72
CA CYS A 712 -1.44 32.23 20.31
C CYS A 712 -2.65 32.10 19.36
N MET A 713 -3.72 31.42 19.78
CA MET A 713 -4.96 31.34 19.01
C MET A 713 -5.67 32.70 18.86
N GLN A 714 -5.41 33.66 19.74
CA GLN A 714 -6.08 34.97 19.74
C GLN A 714 -5.33 36.05 18.95
N ASP A 715 -4.14 35.75 18.43
CA ASP A 715 -3.32 36.68 17.64
C ASP A 715 -2.91 36.07 16.29
N ASP A 716 -1.98 36.71 15.59
CA ASP A 716 -1.57 36.36 14.23
C ASP A 716 -0.85 35.00 14.13
N ARG A 717 -0.61 34.34 15.28
CA ARG A 717 -0.06 32.98 15.38
C ARG A 717 -1.13 31.88 15.31
N ALA A 718 -2.40 32.25 15.22
CA ALA A 718 -3.54 31.33 15.33
C ALA A 718 -3.48 30.13 14.38
N GLN A 719 -3.06 30.34 13.13
CA GLN A 719 -3.00 29.26 12.13
C GLN A 719 -2.13 28.08 12.60
N ILE A 720 -1.02 28.34 13.30
CA ILE A 720 -0.09 27.30 13.76
C ILE A 720 -0.57 26.72 15.10
N ALA A 721 -1.07 27.58 15.99
CA ALA A 721 -1.59 27.18 17.29
C ALA A 721 -2.79 26.22 17.18
N ILE A 722 -3.66 26.42 16.19
CA ILE A 722 -4.77 25.51 15.88
C ILE A 722 -4.26 24.08 15.65
N TYR A 723 -3.26 23.89 14.79
CA TYR A 723 -2.69 22.56 14.52
C TYR A 723 -1.95 21.98 15.72
N ALA A 724 -1.39 22.83 16.58
CA ALA A 724 -0.79 22.43 17.83
C ALA A 724 -1.84 21.88 18.81
N VAL A 725 -2.93 22.62 19.03
CA VAL A 725 -4.03 22.25 19.92
C VAL A 725 -4.77 21.00 19.45
N LEU A 726 -5.00 20.86 18.14
CA LEU A 726 -5.57 19.66 17.50
C LEU A 726 -4.85 18.38 17.96
N ARG A 727 -3.53 18.44 18.18
CA ARG A 727 -2.72 17.30 18.60
C ARG A 727 -2.88 16.99 20.08
N MET A 728 -3.00 18.01 20.93
CA MET A 728 -3.13 17.84 22.37
C MET A 728 -4.50 17.27 22.76
N ILE A 729 -5.58 17.76 22.14
CA ILE A 729 -6.95 17.29 22.39
C ILE A 729 -7.09 15.78 22.19
N ARG A 730 -6.41 15.20 21.20
CA ARG A 730 -6.45 13.74 20.94
C ARG A 730 -5.86 12.89 22.08
N ARG A 731 -5.13 13.50 23.02
CA ARG A 731 -4.49 12.85 24.17
C ARG A 731 -5.28 13.04 25.47
N MET A 732 -6.26 13.94 25.48
CA MET A 732 -7.11 14.25 26.62
C MET A 732 -8.33 13.33 26.68
N SER A 733 -8.96 13.24 27.85
CA SER A 733 -10.32 12.68 27.94
C SER A 733 -11.31 13.61 27.21
N PRO A 734 -12.42 13.08 26.66
CA PRO A 734 -13.42 13.92 26.00
C PRO A 734 -13.95 15.06 26.88
N ALA A 735 -14.09 14.81 28.20
CA ALA A 735 -14.53 15.81 29.16
C ALA A 735 -13.51 16.95 29.33
N ALA A 736 -12.23 16.61 29.54
CA ALA A 736 -11.16 17.61 29.68
C ALA A 736 -10.96 18.40 28.38
N ALA A 737 -11.00 17.73 27.24
CA ALA A 737 -10.92 18.36 25.93
C ALA A 737 -12.07 19.37 25.71
N LEU A 738 -13.31 18.98 26.01
CA LEU A 738 -14.46 19.86 25.85
C LEU A 738 -14.38 21.06 26.80
N ALA A 739 -14.05 20.83 28.07
CA ALA A 739 -13.87 21.91 29.05
C ALA A 739 -12.83 22.92 28.57
N PHE A 740 -11.70 22.45 28.03
CA PHE A 740 -10.70 23.31 27.41
C PHE A 740 -11.26 24.08 26.21
N LEU A 741 -11.90 23.41 25.25
CA LEU A 741 -12.47 24.05 24.05
C LEU A 741 -13.49 25.15 24.38
N GLN A 742 -14.27 24.97 25.46
CA GLN A 742 -15.23 25.98 25.94
C GLN A 742 -14.56 27.25 26.48
N THR A 743 -13.29 27.18 26.88
CA THR A 743 -12.53 28.36 27.34
C THR A 743 -11.95 29.19 26.19
N VAL A 744 -11.91 28.66 24.97
CA VAL A 744 -11.27 29.31 23.81
C VAL A 744 -12.23 30.34 23.19
N PRO A 745 -11.86 31.63 23.12
CA PRO A 745 -12.70 32.63 22.46
C PRO A 745 -12.87 32.37 20.95
N LEU A 746 -14.12 32.43 20.47
CA LEU A 746 -14.51 32.16 19.08
C LEU A 746 -14.57 33.43 18.19
N SER A 747 -13.90 34.51 18.60
CA SER A 747 -13.92 35.82 17.92
C SER A 747 -13.29 35.78 16.52
N ARG A 748 -12.28 34.93 16.29
CA ARG A 748 -11.61 34.75 14.99
C ARG A 748 -12.23 33.58 14.23
N VAL A 749 -12.65 33.80 12.99
CA VAL A 749 -13.28 32.80 12.11
C VAL A 749 -12.44 31.52 11.97
N THR A 750 -11.12 31.64 11.78
CA THR A 750 -10.22 30.49 11.63
C THR A 750 -10.17 29.61 12.88
N VAL A 751 -10.24 30.22 14.06
CA VAL A 751 -10.28 29.54 15.36
C VAL A 751 -11.64 28.89 15.57
N ALA A 752 -12.72 29.64 15.35
CA ALA A 752 -14.08 29.17 15.57
C ALA A 752 -14.37 27.89 14.77
N LYS A 753 -13.98 27.86 13.48
CA LYS A 753 -14.13 26.68 12.61
C LYS A 753 -13.49 25.44 13.20
N GLU A 754 -12.28 25.56 13.72
CA GLU A 754 -11.47 24.42 14.15
C GLU A 754 -11.86 23.95 15.55
N VAL A 755 -12.20 24.88 16.46
CA VAL A 755 -12.76 24.54 17.79
C VAL A 755 -14.06 23.74 17.64
N LEU A 756 -14.97 24.16 16.76
CA LEU A 756 -16.25 23.48 16.56
C LEU A 756 -16.08 22.09 15.92
N ARG A 757 -15.21 21.96 14.91
CA ARG A 757 -14.83 20.65 14.33
C ARG A 757 -14.23 19.71 15.38
N LEU A 758 -13.37 20.24 16.23
CA LEU A 758 -12.74 19.51 17.31
C LEU A 758 -13.75 19.03 18.35
N ALA A 759 -14.64 19.91 18.79
CA ALA A 759 -15.71 19.57 19.71
C ALA A 759 -16.56 18.43 19.12
N GLY A 760 -16.94 18.52 17.84
CA GLY A 760 -17.69 17.44 17.19
C GLY A 760 -16.95 16.10 17.14
N SER A 761 -15.62 16.12 17.03
CA SER A 761 -14.81 14.89 17.04
C SER A 761 -14.80 14.17 18.40
N LEU A 762 -15.21 14.83 19.49
CA LEU A 762 -15.27 14.23 20.83
C LEU A 762 -16.41 13.22 20.99
N ARG A 763 -17.47 13.32 20.17
CA ARG A 763 -18.61 12.38 20.14
C ARG A 763 -19.28 12.17 21.50
N THR A 764 -19.49 13.25 22.26
CA THR A 764 -20.23 13.24 23.54
C THR A 764 -21.48 14.12 23.48
N GLU A 765 -22.50 13.83 24.29
CA GLU A 765 -23.72 14.67 24.38
C GLU A 765 -23.39 16.11 24.77
N ALA A 766 -22.45 16.32 25.69
CA ALA A 766 -22.01 17.65 26.08
C ALA A 766 -21.36 18.41 24.91
N ALA A 767 -20.61 17.72 24.04
CA ALA A 767 -20.01 18.34 22.87
C ALA A 767 -21.06 18.66 21.80
N LEU A 768 -22.08 17.80 21.62
CA LEU A 768 -23.21 18.09 20.74
C LEU A 768 -23.98 19.33 21.22
N ALA A 769 -24.29 19.41 22.52
CA ALA A 769 -24.98 20.56 23.11
C ALA A 769 -24.17 21.86 22.91
N PHE A 770 -22.84 21.80 23.06
CA PHE A 770 -21.96 22.92 22.78
C PHE A 770 -22.00 23.35 21.30
N VAL A 771 -21.85 22.40 20.36
CA VAL A 771 -21.87 22.69 18.91
C VAL A 771 -23.23 23.25 18.47
N LEU A 772 -24.34 22.70 18.97
CA LEU A 772 -25.69 23.20 18.66
C LEU A 772 -25.95 24.58 19.28
N GLY A 773 -25.46 24.84 20.50
CA GLY A 773 -25.59 26.15 21.14
C GLY A 773 -24.86 27.27 20.41
N GLU A 774 -23.76 26.94 19.71
CA GLU A 774 -23.02 27.89 18.88
C GLU A 774 -23.64 28.09 17.50
N GLU A 775 -24.40 27.13 16.95
CA GLU A 775 -25.05 27.29 15.64
C GLU A 775 -25.96 28.52 15.59
N ALA A 776 -26.75 28.74 16.64
CA ALA A 776 -27.69 29.86 16.73
C ALA A 776 -27.02 31.24 16.80
N ARG A 777 -25.71 31.31 17.09
CA ARG A 777 -24.97 32.57 17.32
C ARG A 777 -24.07 32.96 16.15
N GLN A 778 -23.91 32.09 15.14
CA GLN A 778 -22.87 32.23 14.13
C GLN A 778 -23.45 32.57 12.74
N GLU A 779 -23.11 33.75 12.25
CA GLU A 779 -23.54 34.26 10.94
C GLU A 779 -22.52 33.99 9.82
N HIS A 780 -21.25 33.73 10.16
CA HIS A 780 -20.19 33.59 9.16
C HIS A 780 -20.23 32.24 8.44
N LYS A 781 -20.38 32.25 7.10
CA LYS A 781 -20.55 31.05 6.24
C LYS A 781 -19.58 29.91 6.54
N ASP A 782 -18.29 30.22 6.66
CA ASP A 782 -17.26 29.22 6.89
C ASP A 782 -17.35 28.53 8.27
N VAL A 783 -17.79 29.27 9.30
CA VAL A 783 -17.99 28.75 10.65
C VAL A 783 -19.22 27.85 10.64
N ARG A 784 -20.30 28.26 9.96
CA ARG A 784 -21.49 27.42 9.73
C ARG A 784 -21.10 26.10 9.04
N ILE A 785 -20.32 26.14 7.96
CA ILE A 785 -19.83 24.91 7.29
C ILE A 785 -19.03 24.02 8.25
N ALA A 786 -18.23 24.61 9.14
CA ALA A 786 -17.47 23.84 10.13
C ALA A 786 -18.37 23.19 11.19
N ILE A 787 -19.43 23.85 11.63
CA ILE A 787 -20.48 23.28 12.50
C ILE A 787 -21.14 22.09 11.80
N LEU A 788 -21.56 22.24 10.55
CA LEU A 788 -22.18 21.14 9.79
C LEU A 788 -21.25 19.91 9.69
N ARG A 789 -19.96 20.14 9.41
CA ARG A 789 -18.95 19.06 9.39
C ARG A 789 -18.71 18.44 10.77
N ALA A 790 -18.79 19.23 11.84
CA ALA A 790 -18.71 18.72 13.21
C ALA A 790 -19.90 17.79 13.51
N LEU A 791 -21.10 18.20 13.07
CA LEU A 791 -22.36 17.48 13.23
C LEU A 791 -22.43 16.14 12.50
N TRP A 792 -21.57 15.89 11.50
CA TRP A 792 -21.45 14.57 10.87
C TRP A 792 -21.06 13.46 11.87
N ASN A 793 -20.47 13.82 13.01
CA ASN A 793 -20.18 12.87 14.08
C ASN A 793 -21.38 12.49 14.95
N PHE A 794 -22.56 13.09 14.69
CA PHE A 794 -23.79 12.93 15.47
C PHE A 794 -25.03 12.67 14.58
N LEU A 795 -24.83 12.05 13.41
CA LEU A 795 -25.91 11.76 12.43
C LEU A 795 -26.94 10.73 12.93
N ASP A 796 -26.83 10.30 14.16
CA ASP A 796 -27.76 9.43 14.87
C ASP A 796 -28.69 10.15 15.83
N ARG A 797 -28.49 11.45 16.01
CA ARG A 797 -29.33 12.29 16.86
C ARG A 797 -30.39 12.94 15.98
N PRO A 798 -31.70 12.67 16.20
CA PRO A 798 -32.77 13.29 15.42
C PRO A 798 -32.66 14.83 15.31
N PRO A 799 -32.35 15.57 16.40
CA PRO A 799 -32.22 17.03 16.33
C PRO A 799 -31.17 17.54 15.34
N VAL A 800 -30.15 16.72 15.03
CA VAL A 800 -29.13 17.08 14.05
C VAL A 800 -29.74 17.13 12.66
N TRP A 801 -30.55 16.14 12.29
CA TRP A 801 -31.20 16.10 10.98
C TRP A 801 -32.20 17.24 10.77
N ASP A 802 -32.94 17.62 11.82
CA ASP A 802 -33.85 18.77 11.78
C ASP A 802 -33.09 20.06 11.44
N LEU A 803 -31.88 20.23 12.00
CA LEU A 803 -31.00 21.33 11.67
C LEU A 803 -30.43 21.22 10.25
N LEU A 804 -29.95 20.04 9.83
CA LEU A 804 -29.41 19.86 8.47
C LEU A 804 -30.46 20.17 7.39
N LEU A 805 -31.71 19.74 7.60
CA LEU A 805 -32.82 20.03 6.68
C LEU A 805 -33.17 21.53 6.67
N ARG A 806 -33.17 22.20 7.82
CA ARG A 806 -33.36 23.65 7.91
C ARG A 806 -32.28 24.40 7.13
N VAL A 807 -31.02 24.00 7.27
CA VAL A 807 -29.89 24.60 6.55
C VAL A 807 -30.06 24.45 5.03
N VAL A 808 -30.52 23.30 4.55
CA VAL A 808 -30.79 23.14 3.10
C VAL A 808 -31.86 24.12 2.60
N ARG A 809 -32.87 24.42 3.43
CA ARG A 809 -33.98 25.30 3.07
C ARG A 809 -33.61 26.79 3.18
N ASP A 810 -32.96 27.17 4.28
CA ASP A 810 -32.90 28.56 4.72
C ASP A 810 -31.51 29.22 4.50
N ASP A 811 -30.40 28.47 4.55
CA ASP A 811 -29.03 29.04 4.47
C ASP A 811 -28.55 29.27 3.04
N LEU A 812 -27.51 30.08 2.80
CA LEU A 812 -26.94 30.27 1.44
C LEU A 812 -26.54 28.95 0.73
N PRO A 813 -26.67 28.85 -0.62
CA PRO A 813 -26.33 27.63 -1.38
C PRO A 813 -24.91 27.10 -1.11
N GLU A 814 -23.91 27.98 -0.99
CA GLU A 814 -22.52 27.60 -0.68
C GLU A 814 -22.38 26.79 0.63
N VAL A 815 -23.24 27.05 1.61
CA VAL A 815 -23.27 26.36 2.91
C VAL A 815 -24.08 25.07 2.79
N ALA A 816 -25.29 25.14 2.22
CA ALA A 816 -26.19 24.01 2.05
C ALA A 816 -25.53 22.85 1.26
N PHE A 817 -24.90 23.14 0.12
CA PHE A 817 -24.32 22.12 -0.77
C PHE A 817 -23.14 21.36 -0.15
N GLN A 818 -22.54 21.83 0.95
CA GLN A 818 -21.56 21.05 1.70
C GLN A 818 -22.16 19.78 2.31
N LEU A 819 -23.48 19.74 2.54
CA LEU A 819 -24.17 18.59 3.11
C LEU A 819 -24.24 17.39 2.16
N ALA A 820 -24.03 17.59 0.86
CA ALA A 820 -23.81 16.47 -0.06
C ALA A 820 -22.56 15.65 0.31
N GLY A 821 -21.61 16.23 1.05
CA GLY A 821 -20.38 15.60 1.52
C GLY A 821 -20.53 14.62 2.69
N ILE A 822 -21.74 14.40 3.23
CA ILE A 822 -21.97 13.47 4.34
C ILE A 822 -21.41 12.07 4.00
N PRO A 823 -20.59 11.46 4.88
CA PRO A 823 -19.95 10.16 4.63
C PRO A 823 -20.94 8.99 4.72
N PHE A 824 -21.13 8.27 3.61
CA PHE A 824 -22.05 7.12 3.52
C PHE A 824 -21.66 5.96 4.43
N ASP A 825 -20.35 5.71 4.56
CA ASP A 825 -19.83 4.60 5.36
C ASP A 825 -20.10 4.76 6.86
N GLU A 826 -20.63 5.92 7.30
CA GLU A 826 -21.01 6.19 8.69
C GLU A 826 -22.54 6.20 8.90
N LEU A 827 -23.36 6.04 7.84
CA LEU A 827 -24.82 6.06 7.94
C LEU A 827 -25.40 4.66 8.16
N ASP A 828 -26.38 4.57 9.05
CA ASP A 828 -27.30 3.43 9.17
C ASP A 828 -28.47 3.57 8.15
N ALA A 829 -29.38 2.60 8.13
CA ALA A 829 -30.51 2.58 7.20
C ALA A 829 -31.40 3.83 7.31
N GLY A 830 -31.72 4.27 8.53
CA GLY A 830 -32.50 5.49 8.76
C GLY A 830 -31.74 6.76 8.38
N GLY A 831 -30.40 6.77 8.54
CA GLY A 831 -29.54 7.84 8.06
C GLY A 831 -29.53 7.97 6.53
N LEU A 832 -29.54 6.85 5.81
CA LEU A 832 -29.63 6.83 4.33
C LEU A 832 -30.98 7.36 3.82
N GLU A 833 -32.08 7.09 4.51
CA GLU A 833 -33.40 7.64 4.19
C GLU A 833 -33.45 9.15 4.40
N ARG A 834 -32.95 9.64 5.54
CA ARG A 834 -32.87 11.10 5.79
C ARG A 834 -31.94 11.79 4.80
N PHE A 835 -30.85 11.13 4.41
CA PHE A 835 -29.95 11.62 3.36
C PHE A 835 -30.65 11.71 1.99
N ASN A 836 -31.53 10.77 1.63
CA ASN A 836 -32.36 10.84 0.41
C ASN A 836 -33.20 12.12 0.38
N GLY A 837 -33.90 12.42 1.48
CA GLY A 837 -34.69 13.66 1.62
C GLY A 837 -33.82 14.91 1.50
N LEU A 838 -32.67 14.92 2.17
CA LEU A 838 -31.72 16.03 2.15
C LEU A 838 -31.19 16.33 0.74
N VAL A 839 -30.76 15.31 -0.01
CA VAL A 839 -30.25 15.47 -1.38
C VAL A 839 -31.34 15.96 -2.32
N THR A 840 -32.57 15.49 -2.13
CA THR A 840 -33.72 15.93 -2.94
C THR A 840 -33.91 17.44 -2.84
N GLU A 841 -33.89 17.97 -1.62
CA GLU A 841 -34.02 19.40 -1.33
C GLU A 841 -32.81 20.21 -1.85
N LEU A 842 -31.59 19.67 -1.75
CA LEU A 842 -30.39 20.30 -2.32
C LEU A 842 -30.49 20.44 -3.83
N LEU A 843 -30.83 19.35 -4.52
CA LEU A 843 -30.96 19.35 -5.97
C LEU A 843 -32.10 20.26 -6.43
N ALA A 844 -33.09 20.58 -5.58
CA ALA A 844 -34.18 21.51 -5.87
C ALA A 844 -33.72 22.97 -6.03
N ARG A 845 -32.66 23.37 -5.31
CA ARG A 845 -32.34 24.78 -5.08
C ARG A 845 -31.17 25.35 -5.87
N GLY A 846 -30.15 24.54 -6.17
CA GLY A 846 -28.91 25.01 -6.83
C GLY A 846 -28.94 25.07 -8.35
N GLY A 847 -27.99 25.80 -8.92
CA GLY A 847 -27.71 25.84 -10.36
C GLY A 847 -26.83 24.67 -10.80
N PRO A 848 -26.47 24.63 -12.11
CA PRO A 848 -25.64 23.55 -12.65
C PRO A 848 -24.29 23.36 -11.96
N ASP A 849 -23.63 24.46 -11.61
CA ASP A 849 -22.28 24.42 -11.02
C ASP A 849 -22.26 23.77 -9.63
N GLU A 850 -23.36 23.89 -8.87
CA GLU A 850 -23.48 23.21 -7.58
C GLU A 850 -24.01 21.78 -7.70
N ARG A 851 -24.95 21.51 -8.61
CA ARG A 851 -25.59 20.19 -8.76
C ARG A 851 -24.66 19.14 -9.38
N VAL A 852 -23.81 19.51 -10.34
CA VAL A 852 -22.89 18.56 -11.02
C VAL A 852 -21.93 17.87 -10.04
N PRO A 853 -21.24 18.56 -9.12
CA PRO A 853 -20.40 17.90 -8.11
C PRO A 853 -21.19 16.96 -7.20
N VAL A 854 -22.42 17.31 -6.81
CA VAL A 854 -23.29 16.45 -6.00
C VAL A 854 -23.63 15.18 -6.74
N LEU A 855 -24.10 15.29 -7.99
CA LEU A 855 -24.46 14.14 -8.81
C LEU A 855 -23.25 13.25 -9.14
N THR A 856 -22.08 13.84 -9.37
CA THR A 856 -20.81 13.10 -9.54
C THR A 856 -20.48 12.33 -8.27
N GLY A 857 -20.56 12.99 -7.11
CA GLY A 857 -20.34 12.36 -5.81
C GLY A 857 -21.32 11.21 -5.54
N LEU A 858 -22.59 11.35 -5.91
CA LEU A 858 -23.58 10.28 -5.80
C LEU A 858 -23.29 9.13 -6.77
N ARG A 859 -22.98 9.45 -8.04
CA ARG A 859 -22.65 8.46 -9.08
C ARG A 859 -21.50 7.57 -8.63
N ASP A 860 -20.46 8.13 -8.02
CA ASP A 860 -19.23 7.41 -7.67
C ASP A 860 -19.30 6.73 -6.28
N ARG A 861 -20.41 6.88 -5.54
CA ARG A 861 -20.64 6.24 -4.23
C ARG A 861 -21.11 4.78 -4.31
N PRO A 862 -21.03 4.02 -3.19
CA PRO A 862 -21.64 2.70 -3.08
C PRO A 862 -23.16 2.72 -3.35
N LEU A 863 -23.73 1.55 -3.66
CA LEU A 863 -25.17 1.38 -3.85
C LEU A 863 -25.95 1.88 -2.62
N PHE A 864 -27.01 2.66 -2.86
CA PHE A 864 -28.10 2.96 -1.92
C PHE A 864 -29.44 2.98 -2.68
N GLU A 865 -30.57 2.93 -1.99
CA GLU A 865 -31.90 3.00 -2.62
C GLU A 865 -32.33 4.45 -2.82
N VAL A 866 -32.76 4.79 -4.03
CA VAL A 866 -33.34 6.10 -4.37
C VAL A 866 -34.84 6.08 -4.09
N GLN A 867 -35.28 6.96 -3.18
CA GLN A 867 -36.69 7.12 -2.84
C GLN A 867 -37.47 7.85 -3.96
N PRO A 868 -38.80 7.67 -4.06
CA PRO A 868 -39.61 8.22 -5.17
C PRO A 868 -39.46 9.74 -5.35
N VAL A 869 -39.33 10.49 -4.26
CA VAL A 869 -39.18 11.95 -4.32
C VAL A 869 -37.84 12.35 -4.97
N LEU A 870 -36.75 11.67 -4.62
CA LEU A 870 -35.45 11.88 -5.24
C LEU A 870 -35.46 11.43 -6.71
N ALA A 871 -36.12 10.30 -7.00
CA ALA A 871 -36.29 9.81 -8.37
C ALA A 871 -36.97 10.84 -9.28
N ARG A 872 -38.08 11.47 -8.82
CA ARG A 872 -38.76 12.54 -9.57
C ARG A 872 -37.86 13.75 -9.79
N ARG A 873 -37.02 14.10 -8.80
CA ARG A 873 -36.08 15.22 -8.97
C ARG A 873 -35.00 14.90 -10.00
N LEU A 874 -34.42 13.72 -9.94
CA LEU A 874 -33.43 13.25 -10.93
C LEU A 874 -34.04 13.18 -12.32
N ALA A 875 -35.26 12.65 -12.44
CA ALA A 875 -36.04 12.64 -13.68
C ALA A 875 -36.23 14.04 -14.28
N GLY A 876 -36.62 15.03 -13.46
CA GLY A 876 -36.74 16.41 -13.90
C GLY A 876 -35.40 17.00 -14.40
N LEU A 877 -34.28 16.62 -13.79
CA LEU A 877 -32.94 17.02 -14.25
C LEU A 877 -32.53 16.33 -15.56
N CYS A 878 -32.98 15.10 -15.81
CA CYS A 878 -32.79 14.44 -17.11
C CYS A 878 -33.49 15.20 -18.24
N ASP A 879 -34.63 15.86 -17.95
CA ASP A 879 -35.39 16.62 -18.94
C ASP A 879 -34.87 18.06 -19.12
N THR A 880 -34.64 18.78 -18.01
CA THR A 880 -34.41 20.24 -18.03
C THR A 880 -32.97 20.65 -17.74
N GLY A 881 -32.10 19.73 -17.31
CA GLY A 881 -30.71 20.03 -16.94
C GLY A 881 -29.78 20.29 -18.13
N VAL A 882 -28.61 20.88 -17.85
CA VAL A 882 -27.55 21.02 -18.85
C VAL A 882 -26.92 19.64 -19.18
N PRO A 883 -26.20 19.45 -20.29
CA PRO A 883 -25.65 18.14 -20.69
C PRO A 883 -24.97 17.31 -19.59
N PRO A 884 -24.04 17.85 -18.76
CA PRO A 884 -23.43 17.08 -17.68
C PRO A 884 -24.43 16.68 -16.58
N GLU A 885 -25.40 17.54 -16.26
CA GLU A 885 -26.45 17.22 -15.28
C GLU A 885 -27.35 16.10 -15.77
N ARG A 886 -27.79 16.16 -17.03
CA ARG A 886 -28.65 15.12 -17.64
C ARG A 886 -27.99 13.75 -17.53
N ARG A 887 -26.72 13.67 -17.96
CA ARG A 887 -25.96 12.41 -17.95
C ARG A 887 -25.74 11.87 -16.54
N LEU A 888 -25.37 12.74 -15.60
CA LEU A 888 -25.11 12.33 -14.22
C LEU A 888 -26.40 11.97 -13.47
N ALA A 889 -27.48 12.73 -13.65
CA ALA A 889 -28.78 12.43 -13.07
C ALA A 889 -29.32 11.08 -13.59
N ALA A 890 -29.23 10.83 -14.89
CA ALA A 890 -29.56 9.54 -15.48
C ALA A 890 -28.69 8.42 -14.91
N SER A 891 -27.38 8.65 -14.73
CA SER A 891 -26.45 7.66 -14.15
C SER A 891 -26.82 7.30 -12.72
N VAL A 892 -27.14 8.29 -11.89
CA VAL A 892 -27.58 8.10 -10.50
C VAL A 892 -28.92 7.37 -10.47
N LEU A 893 -29.90 7.82 -11.27
CA LEU A 893 -31.23 7.21 -11.32
C LEU A 893 -31.15 5.73 -11.76
N LEU A 894 -30.37 5.42 -12.80
CA LEU A 894 -30.21 4.06 -13.31
C LEU A 894 -29.42 3.14 -12.38
N LYS A 895 -28.43 3.68 -11.67
CA LYS A 895 -27.62 2.90 -10.73
C LYS A 895 -28.38 2.47 -9.48
N PHE A 896 -29.26 3.33 -8.98
CA PHE A 896 -29.85 3.19 -7.65
C PHE A 896 -31.35 2.84 -7.62
N THR A 897 -32.04 2.90 -8.77
CA THR A 897 -33.45 2.47 -8.86
C THR A 897 -33.55 0.95 -8.90
N MET A 898 -34.46 0.39 -8.10
CA MET A 898 -34.74 -1.05 -8.08
C MET A 898 -35.99 -1.39 -8.92
N PRO A 899 -36.03 -2.53 -9.64
CA PRO A 899 -37.23 -2.98 -10.34
C PRO A 899 -38.44 -3.11 -9.41
N GLY A 900 -39.64 -2.84 -9.92
CA GLY A 900 -40.90 -2.96 -9.16
C GLY A 900 -41.17 -1.86 -8.13
N THR A 901 -40.25 -0.89 -7.97
CA THR A 901 -40.46 0.29 -7.10
C THR A 901 -41.21 1.41 -7.83
N GLU A 902 -41.81 2.35 -7.08
CA GLU A 902 -42.40 3.56 -7.68
C GLU A 902 -41.34 4.37 -8.46
N ALA A 903 -40.09 4.39 -7.99
CA ALA A 903 -38.97 5.01 -8.69
C ALA A 903 -38.73 4.40 -10.09
N ALA A 904 -38.98 3.09 -10.26
CA ALA A 904 -38.91 2.44 -11.58
C ALA A 904 -40.00 2.96 -12.53
N GLY A 905 -41.23 3.14 -12.03
CA GLY A 905 -42.31 3.77 -12.79
C GLY A 905 -41.95 5.19 -13.24
N ILE A 906 -41.38 6.00 -12.32
CA ILE A 906 -40.91 7.36 -12.63
C ILE A 906 -39.84 7.34 -13.72
N LEU A 907 -38.87 6.42 -13.66
CA LEU A 907 -37.88 6.26 -14.72
C LEU A 907 -38.55 5.94 -16.07
N HIS A 908 -39.51 5.01 -16.11
CA HIS A 908 -40.20 4.62 -17.35
C HIS A 908 -40.99 5.78 -17.96
N ASP A 909 -41.65 6.59 -17.14
CA ASP A 909 -42.39 7.78 -17.57
C ASP A 909 -41.44 8.86 -18.09
N THR A 910 -40.31 9.05 -17.40
CA THR A 910 -39.25 9.97 -17.83
C THR A 910 -38.78 9.61 -19.24
N VAL A 911 -38.48 8.34 -19.50
CA VAL A 911 -38.02 7.93 -20.83
C VAL A 911 -39.06 8.19 -21.92
N ALA A 912 -40.36 8.01 -21.64
CA ALA A 912 -41.41 8.38 -22.59
C ALA A 912 -41.38 9.88 -22.94
N GLN A 913 -41.18 10.74 -21.94
CA GLN A 913 -41.09 12.19 -22.13
C GLN A 913 -39.82 12.58 -22.92
N LEU A 914 -38.69 11.92 -22.65
CA LEU A 914 -37.41 12.21 -23.31
C LEU A 914 -37.33 11.69 -24.75
N ALA A 915 -38.22 10.77 -25.16
CA ALA A 915 -38.15 10.10 -26.46
C ALA A 915 -38.14 11.04 -27.68
N GLY A 916 -38.67 12.26 -27.54
CA GLY A 916 -38.68 13.28 -28.59
C GLY A 916 -37.36 14.03 -28.79
N SER A 917 -36.35 13.86 -27.92
CA SER A 917 -35.11 14.65 -27.94
C SER A 917 -33.87 13.75 -28.08
N PRO A 918 -33.18 13.79 -29.25
CA PRO A 918 -31.99 12.95 -29.50
C PRO A 918 -30.89 13.13 -28.46
N GLU A 919 -30.59 14.37 -28.06
CA GLU A 919 -29.57 14.64 -27.04
C GLU A 919 -29.88 14.01 -25.68
N LYS A 920 -31.15 14.05 -25.25
CA LYS A 920 -31.59 13.51 -23.96
C LYS A 920 -31.55 11.98 -23.96
N LEU A 921 -31.94 11.36 -25.09
CA LEU A 921 -31.84 9.92 -25.29
C LEU A 921 -30.37 9.45 -25.30
N THR A 922 -29.46 10.19 -25.93
CA THR A 922 -28.02 9.84 -25.91
C THR A 922 -27.47 9.85 -24.49
N ALA A 923 -27.80 10.86 -23.68
CA ALA A 923 -27.38 10.91 -22.27
C ALA A 923 -27.89 9.71 -21.45
N LEU A 924 -29.11 9.24 -21.73
CA LEU A 924 -29.67 8.03 -21.11
C LEU A 924 -28.91 6.77 -21.54
N VAL A 925 -28.58 6.63 -22.83
CA VAL A 925 -27.80 5.49 -23.34
C VAL A 925 -26.43 5.45 -22.69
N GLU A 926 -25.71 6.56 -22.68
CA GLU A 926 -24.39 6.65 -22.02
C GLU A 926 -24.47 6.26 -20.53
N ALA A 927 -25.48 6.76 -19.83
CA ALA A 927 -25.72 6.42 -18.43
C ALA A 927 -26.06 4.93 -18.21
N ALA A 928 -26.86 4.34 -19.10
CA ALA A 928 -27.22 2.92 -19.04
C ALA A 928 -26.03 2.02 -19.37
N CYS A 929 -25.19 2.38 -20.34
CA CYS A 929 -23.97 1.66 -20.67
C CYS A 929 -23.01 1.64 -19.47
N TRP A 930 -22.82 2.80 -18.84
CA TRP A 930 -22.04 2.93 -17.62
C TRP A 930 -22.62 2.10 -16.46
N ALA A 931 -23.95 2.14 -16.25
CA ALA A 931 -24.62 1.41 -15.18
C ALA A 931 -24.62 -0.11 -15.39
N ALA A 932 -24.72 -0.58 -16.64
CA ALA A 932 -24.80 -1.99 -17.01
C ALA A 932 -23.56 -2.79 -16.58
N ALA A 933 -22.39 -2.15 -16.60
CA ALA A 933 -21.16 -2.74 -16.11
C ALA A 933 -21.20 -3.07 -14.61
N MET A 934 -22.10 -2.46 -13.82
CA MET A 934 -22.16 -2.65 -12.36
C MET A 934 -23.29 -3.56 -11.89
N ARG A 935 -24.46 -3.60 -12.54
CA ARG A 935 -25.65 -4.39 -12.09
C ARG A 935 -26.52 -4.89 -13.25
N LEU A 936 -25.99 -5.81 -14.06
CA LEU A 936 -26.62 -6.22 -15.32
C LEU A 936 -28.06 -6.77 -15.19
N ARG A 937 -28.37 -7.68 -14.25
CA ARG A 937 -29.71 -8.29 -14.17
C ARG A 937 -30.79 -7.29 -13.77
N HIS A 938 -30.56 -6.55 -12.69
CA HIS A 938 -31.54 -5.55 -12.22
C HIS A 938 -31.75 -4.42 -13.22
N LEU A 939 -30.69 -3.96 -13.89
CA LEU A 939 -30.82 -2.95 -14.93
C LEU A 939 -31.55 -3.50 -16.16
N GLY A 940 -31.33 -4.78 -16.50
CA GLY A 940 -32.06 -5.46 -17.58
C GLY A 940 -33.56 -5.44 -17.36
N ASP A 941 -34.03 -5.91 -16.21
CA ASP A 941 -35.47 -5.90 -15.89
C ASP A 941 -36.03 -4.48 -15.82
N LEU A 942 -35.26 -3.54 -15.26
CA LEU A 942 -35.64 -2.13 -15.19
C LEU A 942 -35.76 -1.46 -16.56
N ILE A 943 -34.88 -1.78 -17.51
CA ILE A 943 -34.83 -1.14 -18.84
C ILE A 943 -35.62 -1.91 -19.90
N ARG A 944 -36.08 -3.14 -19.63
CA ARG A 944 -36.86 -3.95 -20.58
C ARG A 944 -38.07 -3.19 -21.17
N PRO A 945 -38.95 -2.56 -20.37
CA PRO A 945 -40.10 -1.83 -20.92
C PRO A 945 -39.69 -0.61 -21.76
N VAL A 946 -38.54 0.01 -21.43
CA VAL A 946 -37.97 1.11 -22.20
C VAL A 946 -37.50 0.62 -23.58
N ILE A 947 -36.82 -0.53 -23.64
CA ILE A 947 -36.38 -1.13 -24.91
C ILE A 947 -37.57 -1.47 -25.80
N GLU A 948 -38.59 -2.12 -25.26
CA GLU A 948 -39.79 -2.51 -26.02
C GLU A 948 -40.51 -1.29 -26.60
N ARG A 949 -40.65 -0.24 -25.81
CA ARG A 949 -41.27 1.02 -26.25
C ARG A 949 -40.46 1.73 -27.33
N LEU A 950 -39.14 1.85 -27.17
CA LEU A 950 -38.27 2.48 -28.18
C LEU A 950 -38.17 1.63 -29.44
N GLY A 951 -38.20 0.30 -29.31
CA GLY A 951 -38.14 -0.66 -30.42
C GLY A 951 -39.43 -0.73 -31.25
N ALA A 952 -40.55 -0.21 -30.75
CA ALA A 952 -41.79 -0.09 -31.52
C ALA A 952 -41.74 1.02 -32.59
N ASP A 953 -40.80 1.96 -32.48
CA ASP A 953 -40.58 3.04 -33.45
C ASP A 953 -39.33 2.76 -34.31
N PRO A 954 -39.47 2.53 -35.64
CA PRO A 954 -38.34 2.22 -36.53
C PRO A 954 -37.20 3.24 -36.49
N ALA A 955 -37.50 4.53 -36.24
CA ALA A 955 -36.47 5.57 -36.15
C ALA A 955 -35.59 5.44 -34.90
N ARG A 956 -36.06 4.73 -33.88
CA ARG A 956 -35.43 4.63 -32.54
C ARG A 956 -34.84 3.25 -32.23
N VAL A 957 -35.00 2.28 -33.13
CA VAL A 957 -34.47 0.91 -32.97
C VAL A 957 -32.97 0.88 -32.68
N HIS A 958 -32.18 1.80 -33.26
CA HIS A 958 -30.74 1.87 -32.99
C HIS A 958 -30.42 2.17 -31.52
N VAL A 959 -31.22 3.03 -30.86
CA VAL A 959 -31.13 3.31 -29.42
C VAL A 959 -31.57 2.09 -28.60
N ALA A 960 -32.71 1.49 -28.97
CA ALA A 960 -33.24 0.29 -28.32
C ALA A 960 -32.25 -0.88 -28.41
N ALA A 961 -31.57 -1.03 -29.54
CA ALA A 961 -30.58 -2.08 -29.78
C ALA A 961 -29.33 -1.90 -28.95
N ARG A 962 -28.80 -0.67 -28.81
CA ARG A 962 -27.70 -0.38 -27.89
C ARG A 962 -28.08 -0.69 -26.45
N LEU A 963 -29.25 -0.21 -25.99
CA LEU A 963 -29.74 -0.51 -24.64
C LEU A 963 -29.93 -2.02 -24.42
N ALA A 964 -30.49 -2.74 -25.39
CA ALA A 964 -30.66 -4.19 -25.31
C ALA A 964 -29.32 -4.91 -25.19
N ALA A 965 -28.36 -4.56 -26.06
CA ALA A 965 -27.03 -5.15 -26.06
C ALA A 965 -26.25 -4.90 -24.77
N TRP A 966 -26.45 -3.74 -24.13
CA TRP A 966 -25.78 -3.43 -22.86
C TRP A 966 -26.50 -4.04 -21.65
N THR A 967 -27.83 -4.08 -21.62
CA THR A 967 -28.59 -4.39 -20.40
C THR A 967 -29.23 -5.78 -20.34
N GLN A 968 -29.41 -6.47 -21.46
CA GLN A 968 -30.24 -7.69 -21.52
C GLN A 968 -29.41 -8.99 -21.65
N PRO A 969 -29.90 -10.12 -21.13
CA PRO A 969 -29.22 -11.41 -21.26
C PRO A 969 -29.18 -11.88 -22.73
N PRO A 970 -28.16 -12.67 -23.13
CA PRO A 970 -27.94 -13.09 -24.52
C PRO A 970 -29.18 -13.61 -25.27
N PRO A 971 -29.98 -14.54 -24.72
CA PRO A 971 -31.12 -15.07 -25.46
C PRO A 971 -32.15 -13.99 -25.82
N VAL A 972 -32.32 -13.00 -24.96
CA VAL A 972 -33.29 -11.94 -25.21
C VAL A 972 -32.75 -10.86 -26.14
N VAL A 973 -31.44 -10.62 -26.13
CA VAL A 973 -30.80 -9.75 -27.14
C VAL A 973 -31.05 -10.34 -28.54
N SER A 974 -30.76 -11.63 -28.72
CA SER A 974 -30.95 -12.31 -30.00
C SER A 974 -32.41 -12.30 -30.44
N ALA A 975 -33.35 -12.63 -29.54
CA ALA A 975 -34.78 -12.62 -29.85
C ALA A 975 -35.31 -11.23 -30.25
N LEU A 976 -34.88 -10.16 -29.57
CA LEU A 976 -35.26 -8.79 -29.94
C LEU A 976 -34.72 -8.39 -31.31
N PHE A 977 -33.45 -8.73 -31.59
CA PHE A 977 -32.81 -8.39 -32.85
C PHE A 977 -33.45 -9.12 -34.02
N ASP A 978 -33.75 -10.42 -33.87
CA ASP A 978 -34.50 -11.19 -34.87
C ASP A 978 -35.90 -10.63 -35.09
N ALA A 979 -36.62 -10.25 -34.03
CA ALA A 979 -37.95 -9.63 -34.16
C ALA A 979 -37.92 -8.29 -34.93
N TRP A 980 -36.91 -7.44 -34.68
CA TRP A 980 -36.74 -6.19 -35.42
C TRP A 980 -36.26 -6.39 -36.85
N ALA A 981 -35.49 -7.45 -37.11
CA ALA A 981 -35.07 -7.81 -38.46
C ALA A 981 -36.23 -8.37 -39.28
N ALA A 982 -37.06 -9.24 -38.69
CA ALA A 982 -38.26 -9.81 -39.33
C ALA A 982 -39.30 -8.74 -39.70
N THR A 983 -39.39 -7.65 -38.91
CA THR A 983 -40.29 -6.51 -39.18
C THR A 983 -39.68 -5.44 -40.10
N GLY A 984 -38.44 -5.63 -40.58
CA GLY A 984 -37.77 -4.67 -41.48
C GLY A 984 -37.30 -3.37 -40.80
N CYS A 985 -37.28 -3.36 -39.47
CA CYS A 985 -36.90 -2.25 -38.61
C CYS A 985 -35.39 -2.22 -38.31
N PHE A 986 -34.69 -3.34 -38.48
CA PHE A 986 -33.24 -3.47 -38.32
C PHE A 986 -32.48 -3.07 -39.60
N ARG A 987 -32.18 -1.78 -39.77
CA ARG A 987 -31.54 -1.21 -40.97
C ARG A 987 -30.12 -0.68 -40.69
N ALA A 988 -29.51 -0.01 -41.67
CA ALA A 988 -28.12 0.48 -41.61
C ALA A 988 -27.79 1.33 -40.38
N HIS A 989 -28.71 2.18 -39.90
CA HIS A 989 -28.50 3.00 -38.70
C HIS A 989 -28.36 2.17 -37.43
N VAL A 990 -29.05 1.01 -37.35
CA VAL A 990 -28.90 0.06 -36.25
C VAL A 990 -27.56 -0.66 -36.37
N LEU A 991 -27.23 -1.15 -37.56
CA LEU A 991 -25.97 -1.84 -37.82
C LEU A 991 -24.75 -0.99 -37.43
N LEU A 992 -24.70 0.27 -37.89
CA LEU A 992 -23.61 1.20 -37.57
C LEU A 992 -23.48 1.41 -36.06
N ALA A 993 -24.60 1.64 -35.37
CA ALA A 993 -24.61 1.84 -33.93
C ALA A 993 -24.08 0.62 -33.13
N LEU A 994 -24.37 -0.61 -33.58
CA LEU A 994 -23.88 -1.82 -32.92
C LEU A 994 -22.45 -2.16 -33.32
N HIS A 995 -22.02 -1.80 -34.54
CA HIS A 995 -20.64 -1.96 -34.99
C HIS A 995 -19.69 -1.09 -34.19
N ASP A 996 -20.01 0.21 -34.02
CA ASP A 996 -19.20 1.16 -33.27
C ASP A 996 -19.04 0.75 -31.79
N ASP A 997 -20.10 0.18 -31.20
CA ASP A 997 -20.11 -0.25 -29.80
C ASP A 997 -19.52 -1.67 -29.57
N ALA A 998 -19.27 -2.45 -30.62
CA ALA A 998 -18.89 -3.87 -30.50
C ALA A 998 -17.62 -4.09 -29.67
N GLY A 999 -16.63 -3.19 -29.81
CA GLY A 999 -15.41 -3.20 -29.01
C GLY A 999 -15.69 -3.02 -27.52
N ASP A 1000 -16.50 -2.03 -27.16
CA ASP A 1000 -16.87 -1.74 -25.77
C ASP A 1000 -17.71 -2.85 -25.15
N TRP A 1001 -18.64 -3.46 -25.90
CA TRP A 1001 -19.42 -4.61 -25.43
C TRP A 1001 -18.54 -5.78 -25.06
N VAL A 1002 -17.58 -6.08 -25.94
CA VAL A 1002 -16.61 -7.14 -25.72
C VAL A 1002 -15.74 -6.81 -24.52
N GLN A 1003 -15.48 -5.56 -24.14
CA GLN A 1003 -14.75 -5.29 -22.89
C GLN A 1003 -15.63 -5.41 -21.64
N ALA A 1004 -16.90 -5.00 -21.72
CA ALA A 1004 -17.78 -4.91 -20.57
C ALA A 1004 -18.47 -6.22 -20.17
N ARG A 1005 -18.66 -7.16 -21.11
CA ARG A 1005 -19.35 -8.43 -20.86
C ARG A 1005 -18.41 -9.64 -20.76
N PRO A 1006 -18.85 -10.72 -20.07
CA PRO A 1006 -18.20 -12.01 -20.13
C PRO A 1006 -18.09 -12.53 -21.58
N PRO A 1007 -16.94 -13.10 -22.02
CA PRO A 1007 -16.75 -13.58 -23.39
C PRO A 1007 -17.76 -14.62 -23.84
N ASP A 1008 -18.19 -15.50 -22.94
CA ASP A 1008 -19.20 -16.54 -23.16
C ASP A 1008 -20.56 -15.93 -23.53
N GLN A 1009 -20.94 -14.82 -22.89
CA GLN A 1009 -22.18 -14.12 -23.22
C GLN A 1009 -22.13 -13.49 -24.61
N ILE A 1010 -21.01 -12.85 -24.97
CA ILE A 1010 -20.86 -12.28 -26.31
C ILE A 1010 -20.79 -13.39 -27.37
N HIS A 1011 -20.09 -14.48 -27.09
CA HIS A 1011 -20.03 -15.63 -28.00
C HIS A 1011 -21.41 -16.27 -28.21
N ALA A 1012 -22.25 -16.35 -27.18
CA ALA A 1012 -23.63 -16.81 -27.31
C ALA A 1012 -24.46 -15.90 -28.24
N ILE A 1013 -24.31 -14.58 -28.11
CA ILE A 1013 -24.97 -13.61 -29.01
C ILE A 1013 -24.44 -13.77 -30.43
N GLU A 1014 -23.12 -13.77 -30.62
CA GLU A 1014 -22.48 -13.94 -31.93
C GLU A 1014 -22.93 -15.22 -32.63
N THR A 1015 -22.95 -16.34 -31.91
CA THR A 1015 -23.38 -17.64 -32.47
C THR A 1015 -24.84 -17.59 -32.91
N ALA A 1016 -25.74 -17.08 -32.06
CA ALA A 1016 -27.16 -16.97 -32.41
C ALA A 1016 -27.38 -16.08 -33.64
N LEU A 1017 -26.72 -14.92 -33.71
CA LEU A 1017 -26.85 -13.99 -34.82
C LEU A 1017 -26.19 -14.51 -36.11
N SER A 1018 -25.11 -15.30 -36.01
CA SER A 1018 -24.40 -15.88 -37.18
C SER A 1018 -25.28 -16.83 -38.00
N THR A 1019 -26.25 -17.49 -37.33
CA THR A 1019 -27.19 -18.44 -37.97
C THR A 1019 -28.49 -17.77 -38.45
N SER A 1020 -28.65 -16.46 -38.24
CA SER A 1020 -29.89 -15.76 -38.59
C SER A 1020 -30.09 -15.67 -40.12
N PRO A 1021 -31.32 -15.83 -40.63
CA PRO A 1021 -31.61 -15.63 -42.06
C PRO A 1021 -31.40 -14.16 -42.50
N HIS A 1022 -31.36 -13.21 -41.55
CA HIS A 1022 -31.25 -11.79 -41.83
C HIS A 1022 -29.79 -11.33 -41.96
N VAL A 1023 -29.43 -10.78 -43.14
CA VAL A 1023 -28.07 -10.30 -43.46
C VAL A 1023 -27.53 -9.29 -42.42
N PRO A 1024 -28.28 -8.27 -41.96
CA PRO A 1024 -27.77 -7.30 -40.98
C PRO A 1024 -27.34 -7.93 -39.65
N LEU A 1025 -27.98 -9.02 -39.22
CA LEU A 1025 -27.64 -9.70 -37.97
C LEU A 1025 -26.33 -10.48 -38.10
N ARG A 1026 -26.07 -11.10 -39.26
CA ARG A 1026 -24.78 -11.75 -39.55
C ARG A 1026 -23.63 -10.75 -39.64
N GLN A 1027 -23.88 -9.52 -40.09
CA GLN A 1027 -22.87 -8.44 -40.06
C GLN A 1027 -22.53 -7.99 -38.62
N VAL A 1028 -23.52 -7.93 -37.73
CA VAL A 1028 -23.28 -7.70 -36.29
C VAL A 1028 -22.48 -8.87 -35.69
N ALA A 1029 -22.84 -10.11 -36.03
CA ALA A 1029 -22.11 -11.29 -35.59
C ALA A 1029 -20.62 -11.26 -36.00
N LEU A 1030 -20.33 -10.87 -37.25
CA LEU A 1030 -18.96 -10.66 -37.72
C LEU A 1030 -18.23 -9.58 -36.91
N SER A 1031 -18.89 -8.45 -36.63
CA SER A 1031 -18.31 -7.36 -35.82
C SER A 1031 -17.96 -7.82 -34.40
N LEU A 1032 -18.83 -8.63 -33.79
CA LEU A 1032 -18.58 -9.24 -32.48
C LEU A 1032 -17.44 -10.27 -32.52
N LEU A 1033 -17.35 -11.07 -33.58
CA LEU A 1033 -16.25 -12.03 -33.76
C LEU A 1033 -14.90 -11.31 -33.87
N VAL A 1034 -14.83 -10.23 -34.64
CA VAL A 1034 -13.62 -9.41 -34.79
C VAL A 1034 -13.23 -8.78 -33.47
N ALA A 1035 -14.17 -8.12 -32.78
CA ALA A 1035 -13.91 -7.50 -31.48
C ALA A 1035 -13.49 -8.54 -30.42
N LEU A 1036 -14.08 -9.75 -30.43
CA LEU A 1036 -13.67 -10.88 -29.56
C LEU A 1036 -12.25 -11.35 -29.88
N ALA A 1037 -11.87 -11.40 -31.16
CA ALA A 1037 -10.53 -11.77 -31.60
C ALA A 1037 -9.50 -10.71 -31.20
N ASP A 1038 -9.85 -9.43 -31.32
CA ASP A 1038 -9.02 -8.30 -30.90
C ASP A 1038 -8.80 -8.30 -29.38
N ARG A 1039 -9.85 -8.52 -28.58
CA ARG A 1039 -9.73 -8.70 -27.12
C ARG A 1039 -8.84 -9.89 -26.77
N ALA A 1040 -9.01 -11.02 -27.46
CA ALA A 1040 -8.13 -12.18 -27.28
C ALA A 1040 -6.73 -11.96 -27.88
N GLY A 1041 -6.52 -10.90 -28.67
CA GLY A 1041 -5.36 -10.70 -29.54
C GLY A 1041 -4.96 -11.94 -30.33
N ASN A 1042 -5.92 -12.77 -30.76
CA ASN A 1042 -5.67 -13.95 -31.59
C ASN A 1042 -6.92 -14.44 -32.33
N TYR A 1043 -6.68 -15.19 -33.41
CA TYR A 1043 -7.65 -16.07 -34.06
C TYR A 1043 -7.26 -17.52 -33.80
N ASP A 1044 -7.72 -18.09 -32.68
CA ASP A 1044 -7.61 -19.53 -32.43
C ASP A 1044 -8.34 -20.36 -33.52
N VAL A 1045 -8.17 -21.68 -33.49
CA VAL A 1045 -8.76 -22.58 -34.50
C VAL A 1045 -10.27 -22.39 -34.61
N SER A 1046 -10.97 -22.16 -33.49
CA SER A 1046 -12.42 -21.96 -33.47
C SER A 1046 -12.82 -20.62 -34.08
N ARG A 1047 -12.20 -19.51 -33.68
CA ARG A 1047 -12.48 -18.17 -34.23
C ARG A 1047 -12.12 -18.09 -35.71
N ARG A 1048 -11.02 -18.73 -36.11
CA ARG A 1048 -10.60 -18.83 -37.51
C ARG A 1048 -11.63 -19.58 -38.35
N ALA A 1049 -12.11 -20.73 -37.88
CA ALA A 1049 -13.15 -21.49 -38.58
C ALA A 1049 -14.44 -20.67 -38.75
N ARG A 1050 -14.86 -19.93 -37.72
CA ARG A 1050 -16.01 -19.03 -37.81
C ARG A 1050 -15.78 -17.87 -38.79
N LEU A 1051 -14.59 -17.24 -38.78
CA LEU A 1051 -14.27 -16.19 -39.74
C LEU A 1051 -14.28 -16.72 -41.18
N LEU A 1052 -13.77 -17.93 -41.42
CA LEU A 1052 -13.83 -18.57 -42.73
C LEU A 1052 -15.28 -18.80 -43.17
N ALA A 1053 -16.15 -19.26 -42.26
CA ALA A 1053 -17.58 -19.40 -42.56
C ALA A 1053 -18.22 -18.05 -42.95
N PHE A 1054 -17.82 -16.94 -42.33
CA PHE A 1054 -18.27 -15.60 -42.75
C PHE A 1054 -17.73 -15.17 -44.12
N ARG A 1055 -16.52 -15.62 -44.52
CA ARG A 1055 -15.98 -15.36 -45.87
C ARG A 1055 -16.72 -16.12 -46.97
N ASP A 1056 -17.32 -17.24 -46.60
CA ASP A 1056 -18.14 -18.07 -47.48
C ASP A 1056 -19.64 -17.72 -47.41
N ASP A 1057 -20.03 -16.64 -46.70
CA ASP A 1057 -21.42 -16.21 -46.59
C ASP A 1057 -22.00 -15.85 -47.98
N PRO A 1058 -23.23 -16.27 -48.31
CA PRO A 1058 -23.84 -15.96 -49.60
C PRO A 1058 -24.09 -14.46 -49.82
N ALA A 1059 -24.13 -13.66 -48.75
CA ALA A 1059 -24.30 -12.20 -48.84
C ALA A 1059 -22.94 -11.50 -48.92
N VAL A 1060 -22.74 -10.71 -49.99
CA VAL A 1060 -21.49 -9.95 -50.21
C VAL A 1060 -21.21 -8.95 -49.09
N GLU A 1061 -22.26 -8.43 -48.45
CA GLU A 1061 -22.20 -7.49 -47.34
C GLU A 1061 -21.60 -8.10 -46.07
N VAL A 1062 -21.49 -9.43 -46.00
CA VAL A 1062 -20.84 -10.19 -44.92
C VAL A 1062 -19.49 -10.74 -45.39
N ALA A 1063 -19.46 -11.37 -46.56
CA ALA A 1063 -18.27 -12.04 -47.09
C ALA A 1063 -17.13 -11.06 -47.42
N ALA A 1064 -17.43 -9.89 -48.00
CA ALA A 1064 -16.40 -8.94 -48.38
C ALA A 1064 -15.68 -8.35 -47.15
N PRO A 1065 -16.35 -7.81 -46.12
CA PRO A 1065 -15.66 -7.37 -44.89
C PRO A 1065 -14.86 -8.50 -44.22
N ALA A 1066 -15.40 -9.73 -44.18
CA ALA A 1066 -14.71 -10.88 -43.60
C ALA A 1066 -13.41 -11.25 -44.36
N ALA A 1067 -13.35 -11.00 -45.66
CA ALA A 1067 -12.16 -11.25 -46.49
C ALA A 1067 -11.00 -10.30 -46.15
N PHE A 1068 -11.28 -9.08 -45.70
CA PHE A 1068 -10.27 -8.08 -45.32
C PHE A 1068 -9.80 -8.19 -43.86
N VAL A 1069 -10.38 -9.11 -43.08
CA VAL A 1069 -9.85 -9.46 -41.75
C VAL A 1069 -8.58 -10.30 -41.93
N ILE A 1070 -7.42 -9.71 -41.62
CA ILE A 1070 -6.11 -10.34 -41.81
C ILE A 1070 -5.92 -11.46 -40.77
N LEU A 1071 -5.77 -12.71 -41.24
CA LEU A 1071 -5.48 -13.85 -40.38
C LEU A 1071 -3.96 -14.00 -40.18
N PRO A 1072 -3.46 -14.14 -38.94
CA PRO A 1072 -2.08 -14.49 -38.70
C PRO A 1072 -1.75 -15.88 -39.30
N PRO A 1073 -0.50 -16.12 -39.74
CA PRO A 1073 -0.07 -17.41 -40.26
C PRO A 1073 -0.25 -18.50 -39.18
N LEU A 1074 -0.73 -19.68 -39.61
CA LEU A 1074 -0.82 -20.83 -38.71
C LEU A 1074 0.60 -21.20 -38.22
N PRO A 1075 0.76 -21.66 -36.96
CA PRO A 1075 1.97 -22.39 -36.63
C PRO A 1075 2.12 -23.55 -37.64
N PRO A 1076 3.33 -23.81 -38.17
CA PRO A 1076 3.53 -24.93 -39.07
C PRO A 1076 3.08 -26.22 -38.36
N PRO A 1077 2.45 -27.17 -39.08
CA PRO A 1077 1.97 -28.40 -38.47
C PRO A 1077 3.12 -29.09 -37.72
N THR A 1078 2.88 -29.41 -36.44
CA THR A 1078 3.76 -30.24 -35.65
C THR A 1078 3.79 -31.63 -36.28
N HIS A 1079 4.92 -32.00 -36.88
CA HIS A 1079 5.22 -33.38 -37.22
C HIS A 1079 5.67 -34.14 -35.98
#